data_AF-A0A8T7LDN0-F1
#
_entry.id   AF-A0A8T7LDN0-F1
#
_cell.length_a   1.000
_cell.length_b   1.000
_cell.length_c   1.000
_cell.angle_alpha   90.00
_cell.angle_beta   90.00
_cell.angle_gamma   90.00
#
_symmetry.space_group_name_H-M   'P 1'
#
loop_
_entity.id
_entity.type
_entity.pdbx_description
1 polymer ?
#
loop_
_entity_poly.entity_id
_entity_poly.type
_entity_poly.pdbx_seq_one_letter_code
_entity_poly.pdbx_strand_id
1 'polypeptide(L)'
;MPHDDWPEYSSADFIKDDLRCCDLVMKGGITSGVVYPPAIIELATRYRFVNIGGTSAGAIAAAAAAAAEYGRAISYAGYSSGFQRLDRLRVWLGERDGNLPGLFQPTGRVRPLFYVLLDLVIAARTAPHHPAKRAPAAAMRLPFAVMRFGWQVIVTGVRGAGVVMRHHGRLVSGVGGAVALVIAAIWLLPSLLNAELPGAAIVAFRLALAILAGLLAGVLVGIANLVWLATSALPRSFFGMCSGHASDTLPTGWPPTLGDESGNGRPPALTDWLHAVVNGLAGRTAHEPPLTFGELAEARAGDQGVRLRMMTSNLTEHMPYVLPKDLGRFLFDPVEFARLFPAPVMDHLRACSAGAAYHVAGVTGTSRTLLPLPVWRDLPVVVGARLSLSFPLLIAAIPLYTLSVAGQREIGAGRVVRAEYVQRHLFSDGGIASNFPIHFFDRWLPTHPTFGINLVQLAATDADDEHLLRTLLSEGVEGMPGAAPQPEMVVKQACLGRTDFNASAPARLPVRAGAAFSDPQGEVYLPPAGPGEDYIEWKDIASVPAFLWAIFGTAQNYRDTAQARLPSYYERIVRVRLKPDEGGLNLRMPRHIVAAIGRKGRLAGRALLPREPEAAGRRRGGFSFDEHRWVRLVVLLSELDQQLRDMRAAYDDEQADYPGFLRAAMADDTLPQCPPYYHGSAAERALFARRIEALIALYTRWSDLDEQTTARLNDMLLRLNRSALEDLARLIDQPDDQAALEGLRHWIGAMHAEKVRAAKGAERERGAVEDMIDLRVTPTI
;
A
#
# COMPACT_ATOMS: atom_id res chain seq x y z
N MET A 1 14.39 26.31 -5.41
CA MET A 1 15.01 26.68 -4.12
C MET A 1 16.25 25.82 -3.91
N PRO A 2 17.38 26.38 -3.47
CA PRO A 2 18.63 25.65 -3.27
C PRO A 2 18.52 24.60 -2.15
N HIS A 3 19.53 23.72 -2.09
CA HIS A 3 19.60 22.51 -1.26
C HIS A 3 19.52 22.74 0.27
N ASP A 4 19.48 23.99 0.75
CA ASP A 4 19.76 24.37 2.14
C ASP A 4 18.55 24.85 2.98
N ASP A 5 17.35 25.04 2.43
CA ASP A 5 16.20 25.50 3.24
C ASP A 5 15.43 24.33 3.87
N TRP A 6 16.09 23.48 4.66
CA TRP A 6 15.38 22.56 5.58
C TRP A 6 14.97 23.33 6.83
N PRO A 7 13.68 23.37 7.20
CA PRO A 7 13.27 23.98 8.46
C PRO A 7 13.90 23.19 9.62
N GLU A 8 14.53 23.91 10.55
CA GLU A 8 14.93 23.33 11.83
C GLU A 8 13.67 23.07 12.66
N TYR A 9 13.50 21.81 13.08
CA TYR A 9 12.38 21.41 13.92
C TYR A 9 12.78 21.40 15.39
N SER A 10 12.04 22.15 16.20
CA SER A 10 12.21 22.19 17.65
C SER A 10 11.22 21.25 18.34
N SER A 11 11.43 20.96 19.62
CA SER A 11 10.44 20.20 20.41
C SER A 11 9.12 20.93 20.58
N ALA A 12 9.16 22.27 20.59
CA ALA A 12 7.97 23.11 20.62
C ALA A 12 7.09 22.94 19.37
N ASP A 13 7.63 22.42 18.25
CA ASP A 13 6.82 22.13 17.06
C ASP A 13 5.93 20.89 17.23
N PHE A 14 6.33 19.93 18.08
CA PHE A 14 5.68 18.64 18.23
C PHE A 14 4.94 18.47 19.56
N ILE A 15 5.37 19.15 20.62
CA ILE A 15 4.78 19.03 21.95
C ILE A 15 3.85 20.23 22.15
N LYS A 16 2.58 20.04 21.80
CA LYS A 16 1.51 21.05 21.89
C LYS A 16 0.19 20.40 22.27
N ASP A 17 -0.68 21.15 22.92
CA ASP A 17 -2.00 20.68 23.37
C ASP A 17 -3.09 20.81 22.29
N ASP A 18 -2.87 21.60 21.23
CA ASP A 18 -3.85 21.97 20.21
C ASP A 18 -3.82 21.10 18.92
N LEU A 19 -3.19 19.92 18.98
CA LEU A 19 -3.02 19.05 17.82
C LEU A 19 -4.34 18.37 17.42
N ARG A 20 -4.63 18.36 16.11
CA ARG A 20 -5.78 17.64 15.55
C ARG A 20 -5.46 16.15 15.42
N CYS A 21 -6.44 15.27 15.56
CA CYS A 21 -6.22 13.85 15.25
C CYS A 21 -6.12 13.63 13.73
N CYS A 22 -5.30 12.67 13.28
CA CYS A 22 -5.38 12.10 11.94
C CYS A 22 -4.94 10.64 11.92
N ASP A 23 -5.31 9.95 10.84
CA ASP A 23 -4.77 8.65 10.49
C ASP A 23 -3.83 8.76 9.29
N LEU A 24 -2.88 7.82 9.19
CA LEU A 24 -1.88 7.81 8.12
C LEU A 24 -1.71 6.41 7.55
N VAL A 25 -1.87 6.28 6.23
CA VAL A 25 -1.60 5.06 5.47
C VAL A 25 -0.52 5.30 4.42
N MET A 26 0.50 4.46 4.41
CA MET A 26 1.66 4.58 3.52
C MET A 26 1.80 3.36 2.61
N LYS A 27 1.96 3.63 1.31
CA LYS A 27 2.18 2.59 0.29
C LYS A 27 3.50 1.84 0.49
N GLY A 28 3.63 0.62 -0.01
CA GLY A 28 4.89 -0.08 -0.11
C GLY A 28 5.76 0.43 -1.27
N GLY A 29 7.08 0.27 -1.13
CA GLY A 29 8.03 0.66 -2.17
C GLY A 29 9.46 0.61 -1.67
N ILE A 30 10.24 -0.35 -2.16
CA ILE A 30 11.52 -0.81 -1.57
C ILE A 30 12.44 0.35 -1.17
N THR A 31 12.93 1.17 -2.12
CA THR A 31 13.82 2.31 -1.80
C THR A 31 13.14 3.66 -1.74
N SER A 32 11.83 3.70 -1.95
CA SER A 32 11.02 4.92 -1.91
C SER A 32 10.63 5.34 -0.48
N GLY A 33 11.00 4.56 0.53
CA GLY A 33 10.73 4.84 1.94
C GLY A 33 11.33 6.15 2.47
N VAL A 34 12.32 6.72 1.77
CA VAL A 34 12.93 8.03 2.07
C VAL A 34 11.91 9.18 2.03
N VAL A 35 10.81 9.02 1.28
CA VAL A 35 9.71 10.00 1.21
C VAL A 35 9.01 10.17 2.56
N TYR A 36 8.91 9.10 3.37
CA TYR A 36 8.02 9.10 4.52
C TYR A 36 8.49 9.92 5.73
N PRO A 37 9.75 9.83 6.20
CA PRO A 37 10.19 10.61 7.37
C PRO A 37 9.87 12.12 7.27
N PRO A 38 10.22 12.84 6.20
CA PRO A 38 9.89 14.26 6.11
C PRO A 38 8.38 14.54 5.98
N ALA A 39 7.60 13.64 5.39
CA ALA A 39 6.15 13.77 5.32
C ALA A 39 5.49 13.61 6.71
N ILE A 40 5.91 12.60 7.46
CA ILE A 40 5.47 12.32 8.83
C ILE A 40 5.81 13.50 9.74
N ILE A 41 7.03 14.03 9.65
CA ILE A 41 7.50 15.16 10.46
C ILE A 41 6.63 16.41 10.21
N GLU A 42 6.36 16.76 8.94
CA GLU A 42 5.50 17.91 8.63
C GLU A 42 4.07 17.72 9.18
N LEU A 43 3.49 16.52 9.02
CA LEU A 43 2.16 16.21 9.57
C LEU A 43 2.13 16.29 11.10
N ALA A 44 3.17 15.79 11.78
CA ALA A 44 3.26 15.77 13.24
C ALA A 44 3.27 17.17 13.90
N THR A 45 3.53 18.23 13.12
CA THR A 45 3.51 19.62 13.61
C THR A 45 2.11 20.18 13.87
N ARG A 46 1.09 19.58 13.24
CA ARG A 46 -0.33 19.99 13.33
C ARG A 46 -1.26 18.85 13.73
N TYR A 47 -0.81 17.62 13.55
CA TYR A 47 -1.59 16.43 13.86
C TYR A 47 -0.93 15.51 14.88
N ARG A 48 -1.78 14.82 15.63
CA ARG A 48 -1.50 13.64 16.44
C ARG A 48 -2.01 12.40 15.71
N PHE A 49 -1.15 11.41 15.54
CA PHE A 49 -1.51 10.19 14.84
C PHE A 49 -2.30 9.24 15.76
N VAL A 50 -3.49 8.82 15.33
CA VAL A 50 -4.34 7.89 16.08
C VAL A 50 -4.25 6.48 15.50
N ASN A 51 -4.39 6.36 14.18
CA ASN A 51 -4.21 5.09 13.50
C ASN A 51 -3.17 5.22 12.38
N ILE A 52 -2.22 4.30 12.34
CA ILE A 52 -1.11 4.32 11.38
C ILE A 52 -1.03 2.96 10.70
N GLY A 53 -0.84 2.94 9.38
CA GLY A 53 -0.61 1.69 8.69
C GLY A 53 0.19 1.79 7.41
N GLY A 54 0.62 0.64 6.93
CA GLY A 54 1.38 0.55 5.69
C GLY A 54 1.81 -0.87 5.38
N THR A 55 2.52 -1.02 4.26
CA THR A 55 2.99 -2.31 3.76
C THR A 55 4.44 -2.19 3.30
N SER A 56 5.24 -3.26 3.41
CA SER A 56 6.64 -3.26 2.98
C SER A 56 7.43 -2.06 3.58
N ALA A 57 8.08 -1.23 2.77
CA ALA A 57 8.73 0.00 3.22
C ALA A 57 7.78 0.99 3.93
N GLY A 58 6.50 1.05 3.52
CA GLY A 58 5.46 1.81 4.22
C GLY A 58 5.16 1.23 5.61
N ALA A 59 5.34 -0.06 5.83
CA ALA A 59 5.23 -0.68 7.16
C ALA A 59 6.40 -0.32 8.07
N ILE A 60 7.63 -0.18 7.54
CA ILE A 60 8.76 0.40 8.30
C ILE A 60 8.40 1.82 8.74
N ALA A 61 7.95 2.65 7.78
CA ALA A 61 7.59 4.03 8.06
C ALA A 61 6.43 4.11 9.06
N ALA A 62 5.46 3.20 8.99
CA ALA A 62 4.34 3.11 9.93
C ALA A 62 4.83 2.74 11.34
N ALA A 63 5.73 1.76 11.46
CA ALA A 63 6.35 1.40 12.74
C ALA A 63 7.15 2.57 13.33
N ALA A 64 7.93 3.26 12.50
CA ALA A 64 8.70 4.43 12.91
C ALA A 64 7.79 5.58 13.35
N ALA A 65 6.72 5.89 12.60
CA ALA A 65 5.76 6.91 12.96
C ALA A 65 5.02 6.58 14.27
N ALA A 66 4.60 5.33 14.46
CA ALA A 66 3.94 4.89 15.69
C ALA A 66 4.88 4.97 16.90
N ALA A 67 6.14 4.55 16.75
CA ALA A 67 7.13 4.64 17.80
C ALA A 67 7.52 6.11 18.11
N ALA A 68 7.60 6.97 17.10
CA ALA A 68 7.87 8.40 17.28
C ALA A 68 6.70 9.12 17.97
N GLU A 69 5.46 8.75 17.66
CA GLU A 69 4.27 9.26 18.35
C GLU A 69 4.21 8.77 19.80
N TYR A 70 4.49 7.48 20.05
CA TYR A 70 4.63 6.94 21.41
C TYR A 70 5.74 7.66 22.22
N GLY A 71 6.84 8.00 21.54
CA GLY A 71 7.95 8.77 22.09
C GLY A 71 7.83 10.28 21.95
N ARG A 72 6.65 10.84 21.63
CA ARG A 72 6.47 12.26 21.25
C ARG A 72 7.04 13.24 22.29
N ALA A 73 6.83 12.97 23.57
CA ALA A 73 7.30 13.79 24.69
C ALA A 73 8.31 13.05 25.60
N ILE A 74 9.04 12.06 25.06
CA ILE A 74 10.06 11.30 25.80
C ILE A 74 11.45 11.78 25.38
N SER A 75 12.25 12.21 26.36
CA SER A 75 13.65 12.58 26.16
C SER A 75 14.53 11.33 26.03
N TYR A 76 15.33 11.26 24.96
CA TYR A 76 16.28 10.17 24.71
C TYR A 76 17.40 10.62 23.77
N ALA A 77 18.63 10.18 24.05
CA ALA A 77 19.83 10.47 23.25
C ALA A 77 20.05 11.98 22.93
N GLY A 78 19.74 12.85 23.89
CA GLY A 78 19.88 14.31 23.74
C GLY A 78 18.72 15.00 23.00
N TYR A 79 17.67 14.27 22.61
CA TYR A 79 16.48 14.81 21.94
C TYR A 79 15.26 14.73 22.85
N SER A 80 14.50 15.82 22.94
CA SER A 80 13.28 15.92 23.77
C SER A 80 12.03 15.29 23.12
N SER A 81 12.07 14.92 21.85
CA SER A 81 10.91 14.34 21.13
C SER A 81 11.29 13.22 20.17
N GLY A 82 10.42 12.21 20.04
CA GLY A 82 10.52 11.15 19.05
C GLY A 82 10.57 11.64 17.61
N PHE A 83 9.91 12.77 17.30
CA PHE A 83 9.95 13.36 15.96
C PHE A 83 11.27 14.08 15.66
N GLN A 84 11.94 14.66 16.66
CA GLN A 84 13.32 15.16 16.49
C GLN A 84 14.29 13.99 16.23
N ARG A 85 14.08 12.86 16.91
CA ARG A 85 14.85 11.64 16.64
C ARG A 85 14.62 11.12 15.22
N LEU A 86 13.37 11.13 14.74
CA LEU A 86 13.03 10.78 13.37
C LEU A 86 13.66 11.76 12.35
N ASP A 87 13.74 13.04 12.68
CA ASP A 87 14.42 14.07 11.88
C ASP A 87 15.92 13.76 11.73
N ARG A 88 16.59 13.42 12.83
CA ARG A 88 18.00 12.98 12.81
C ARG A 88 18.18 11.72 11.95
N LEU A 89 17.25 10.76 12.05
CA LEU A 89 17.28 9.54 11.24
C LEU A 89 17.13 9.83 9.74
N ARG A 90 16.26 10.78 9.36
CA ARG A 90 16.16 11.25 7.97
C ARG A 90 17.49 11.78 7.46
N VAL A 91 18.17 12.62 8.25
CA VAL A 91 19.48 13.18 7.87
C VAL A 91 20.49 12.05 7.67
N TRP A 92 20.55 11.09 8.59
CA TRP A 92 21.44 9.91 8.49
C TRP A 92 21.21 9.09 7.22
N LEU A 93 19.97 8.93 6.76
CA LEU A 93 19.68 8.22 5.49
C LEU A 93 20.32 8.90 4.27
N GLY A 94 20.56 10.21 4.32
CA GLY A 94 21.19 11.00 3.24
C GLY A 94 22.67 11.33 3.43
N GLU A 95 23.24 11.10 4.61
CA GLU A 95 24.63 11.46 4.94
C GLU A 95 25.69 10.63 4.22
N ARG A 96 25.44 9.34 3.98
CA ARG A 96 26.40 8.45 3.30
C ARG A 96 25.68 7.61 2.26
N ASP A 97 26.25 7.50 1.06
CA ASP A 97 25.71 6.69 -0.05
C ASP A 97 25.63 5.19 0.30
N GLY A 98 26.35 4.75 1.34
CA GLY A 98 26.40 3.36 1.81
C GLY A 98 25.43 3.00 2.94
N ASN A 99 24.70 3.96 3.53
CA ASN A 99 23.86 3.68 4.70
C ASN A 99 22.68 2.77 4.35
N LEU A 100 21.88 3.11 3.34
CA LEU A 100 20.74 2.31 2.89
C LEU A 100 21.17 0.96 2.29
N PRO A 101 22.13 0.88 1.35
CA PRO A 101 22.63 -0.42 0.86
C PRO A 101 23.21 -1.30 1.97
N GLY A 102 23.87 -0.70 2.97
CA GLY A 102 24.55 -1.42 4.04
C GLY A 102 23.62 -2.18 4.99
N LEU A 103 22.32 -1.86 5.00
CA LEU A 103 21.29 -2.61 5.74
C LEU A 103 21.04 -4.00 5.12
N PHE A 104 21.26 -4.14 3.81
CA PHE A 104 20.99 -5.36 3.04
C PHE A 104 22.25 -6.23 2.96
N GLN A 105 22.48 -7.01 4.02
CA GLN A 105 23.67 -7.84 4.17
C GLN A 105 23.38 -9.28 3.73
N PRO A 106 23.96 -9.76 2.61
CA PRO A 106 23.70 -11.10 2.12
C PRO A 106 24.42 -12.17 2.95
N THR A 107 23.77 -13.33 3.10
CA THR A 107 24.40 -14.49 3.76
C THR A 107 25.54 -15.06 2.91
N GLY A 108 26.59 -15.59 3.57
CA GLY A 108 27.88 -15.88 2.92
C GLY A 108 27.81 -16.72 1.64
N ARG A 109 26.90 -17.71 1.56
CA ARG A 109 26.75 -18.58 0.38
C ARG A 109 26.06 -17.93 -0.82
N VAL A 110 25.16 -16.98 -0.60
CA VAL A 110 24.36 -16.31 -1.67
C VAL A 110 24.83 -14.90 -1.98
N ARG A 111 25.88 -14.42 -1.30
CA ARG A 111 26.51 -13.12 -1.52
C ARG A 111 26.86 -12.82 -2.99
N PRO A 112 27.40 -13.76 -3.79
CA PRO A 112 27.68 -13.49 -5.20
C PRO A 112 26.40 -13.24 -6.02
N LEU A 113 25.34 -14.02 -5.76
CA LEU A 113 24.03 -13.86 -6.42
C LEU A 113 23.43 -12.47 -6.14
N PHE A 114 23.54 -12.01 -4.90
CA PHE A 114 23.06 -10.69 -4.49
C PHE A 114 23.72 -9.56 -5.27
N TYR A 115 25.05 -9.53 -5.33
CA TYR A 115 25.75 -8.42 -5.99
C TYR A 115 25.58 -8.46 -7.52
N VAL A 116 25.54 -9.64 -8.13
CA VAL A 116 25.26 -9.78 -9.56
C VAL A 116 23.86 -9.25 -9.89
N LEU A 117 22.85 -9.63 -9.10
CA LEU A 117 21.47 -9.17 -9.32
C LEU A 117 21.35 -7.65 -9.10
N LEU A 118 21.95 -7.12 -8.03
CA LEU A 118 21.93 -5.69 -7.74
C LEU A 118 22.61 -4.88 -8.86
N ASP A 119 23.80 -5.30 -9.31
CA ASP A 119 24.53 -4.62 -10.37
C ASP A 119 23.79 -4.72 -11.73
N LEU A 120 23.12 -5.84 -12.03
CA LEU A 120 22.29 -5.99 -13.22
C LEU A 120 21.06 -5.07 -13.19
N VAL A 121 20.38 -4.97 -12.05
CA VAL A 121 19.21 -4.10 -11.89
C VAL A 121 19.60 -2.63 -12.06
N ILE A 122 20.73 -2.22 -11.50
CA ILE A 122 21.27 -0.87 -11.68
C ILE A 122 21.64 -0.64 -13.16
N ALA A 123 22.38 -1.56 -13.78
CA ALA A 123 22.83 -1.44 -15.17
C ALA A 123 21.66 -1.39 -16.18
N ALA A 124 20.57 -2.10 -15.91
CA ALA A 124 19.36 -2.09 -16.74
C ALA A 124 18.63 -0.73 -16.68
N ARG A 125 18.71 -0.02 -15.55
CA ARG A 125 18.06 1.29 -15.36
C ARG A 125 18.90 2.47 -15.82
N THR A 126 20.24 2.35 -15.77
CA THR A 126 21.16 3.41 -16.25
C THR A 126 21.43 3.33 -17.75
N ALA A 127 20.84 2.36 -18.47
CA ALA A 127 21.02 2.27 -19.91
C ALA A 127 20.34 3.48 -20.58
N PRO A 128 21.05 4.29 -21.38
CA PRO A 128 20.46 5.44 -22.04
C PRO A 128 19.31 4.97 -22.94
N HIS A 129 18.10 5.43 -22.62
CA HIS A 129 16.98 5.37 -23.55
C HIS A 129 17.32 6.34 -24.68
N HIS A 130 17.97 5.84 -25.74
CA HIS A 130 18.01 6.60 -26.98
C HIS A 130 16.57 6.72 -27.48
N PRO A 131 15.98 7.94 -27.54
CA PRO A 131 14.69 8.10 -28.19
C PRO A 131 14.83 7.54 -29.60
N ALA A 132 13.87 6.74 -30.02
CA ALA A 132 13.80 6.28 -31.38
C ALA A 132 13.61 7.52 -32.27
N LYS A 133 14.71 8.14 -32.72
CA LYS A 133 14.68 9.12 -33.81
C LYS A 133 13.88 8.43 -34.92
N ARG A 134 12.80 9.07 -35.39
CA ARG A 134 11.93 8.57 -36.46
C ARG A 134 12.82 8.02 -37.58
N ALA A 135 12.91 6.70 -37.66
CA ALA A 135 13.73 6.03 -38.66
C ALA A 135 13.04 6.13 -40.03
N PRO A 136 13.81 6.24 -41.12
CA PRO A 136 13.25 6.39 -42.47
C PRO A 136 12.49 5.12 -42.92
N ALA A 137 11.79 5.27 -44.04
CA ALA A 137 10.73 4.41 -44.58
C ALA A 137 10.87 2.87 -44.40
N ALA A 138 9.70 2.22 -44.35
CA ALA A 138 9.43 0.84 -43.92
C ALA A 138 10.27 -0.29 -44.55
N ALA A 139 10.97 -0.06 -45.66
CA ALA A 139 11.72 -1.10 -46.38
C ALA A 139 13.06 -1.51 -45.73
N MET A 140 13.61 -0.72 -44.80
CA MET A 140 14.91 -0.98 -44.16
C MET A 140 14.82 -1.41 -42.69
N ARG A 141 13.62 -1.79 -42.21
CA ARG A 141 13.34 -2.10 -40.79
C ARG A 141 13.90 -3.43 -40.31
N LEU A 142 13.87 -4.47 -41.14
CA LEU A 142 14.24 -5.84 -40.73
C LEU A 142 15.76 -6.00 -40.47
N PRO A 143 16.68 -5.61 -41.38
CA PRO A 143 18.11 -5.79 -41.13
C PRO A 143 18.63 -4.88 -40.01
N PHE A 144 18.08 -3.66 -39.89
CA PHE A 144 18.49 -2.73 -38.84
C PHE A 144 17.96 -3.14 -37.45
N ALA A 145 16.76 -3.71 -37.37
CA ALA A 145 16.21 -4.26 -36.13
C ALA A 145 16.95 -5.52 -35.68
N VAL A 146 17.28 -6.44 -36.61
CA VAL A 146 18.08 -7.65 -36.30
C VAL A 146 19.50 -7.27 -35.89
N MET A 147 20.14 -6.30 -36.56
CA MET A 147 21.46 -5.80 -36.19
C MET A 147 21.46 -5.07 -34.85
N ARG A 148 20.43 -4.25 -34.58
CA ARG A 148 20.24 -3.59 -33.28
C ARG A 148 19.95 -4.60 -32.17
N PHE A 149 19.13 -5.62 -32.42
CA PHE A 149 18.86 -6.71 -31.49
C PHE A 149 20.12 -7.51 -31.21
N GLY A 150 20.87 -7.90 -32.25
CA GLY A 150 22.17 -8.57 -32.12
C GLY A 150 23.17 -7.73 -31.33
N TRP A 151 23.29 -6.43 -31.61
CA TRP A 151 24.15 -5.51 -30.87
C TRP A 151 23.70 -5.34 -29.41
N GLN A 152 22.39 -5.22 -29.15
CA GLN A 152 21.86 -5.15 -27.79
C GLN A 152 22.09 -6.45 -27.02
N VAL A 153 21.93 -7.63 -27.65
CA VAL A 153 22.22 -8.92 -27.05
C VAL A 153 23.72 -9.05 -26.75
N ILE A 154 24.60 -8.62 -27.66
CA ILE A 154 26.05 -8.61 -27.47
C ILE A 154 26.44 -7.64 -26.34
N VAL A 155 25.97 -6.39 -26.34
CA VAL A 155 26.28 -5.40 -25.30
C VAL A 155 25.75 -5.85 -23.93
N THR A 156 24.53 -6.37 -23.88
CA THR A 156 23.93 -6.86 -22.62
C THR A 156 24.64 -8.14 -22.15
N GLY A 157 25.03 -9.01 -23.08
CA GLY A 157 25.81 -10.21 -22.82
C GLY A 157 27.23 -9.90 -22.30
N VAL A 158 27.93 -8.95 -22.91
CA VAL A 158 29.27 -8.48 -22.48
C VAL A 158 29.19 -7.77 -21.14
N ARG A 159 28.17 -6.93 -20.90
CA ARG A 159 27.93 -6.30 -19.59
C ARG A 159 27.61 -7.34 -18.51
N GLY A 160 26.74 -8.29 -18.81
CA GLY A 160 26.39 -9.40 -17.92
C GLY A 160 27.60 -10.28 -17.62
N ALA A 161 28.39 -10.65 -18.63
CA ALA A 161 29.64 -11.37 -18.49
C ALA A 161 30.65 -10.59 -17.62
N GLY A 162 30.78 -9.27 -17.82
CA GLY A 162 31.63 -8.41 -16.99
C GLY A 162 31.16 -8.28 -15.53
N VAL A 163 29.85 -8.36 -15.26
CA VAL A 163 29.31 -8.42 -13.89
C VAL A 163 29.63 -9.77 -13.24
N VAL A 164 29.39 -10.87 -13.95
CA VAL A 164 29.67 -12.23 -13.46
C VAL A 164 31.18 -12.42 -13.24
N MET A 165 32.02 -11.91 -14.13
CA MET A 165 33.49 -11.98 -14.03
C MET A 165 34.05 -11.14 -12.87
N ARG A 166 33.39 -10.05 -12.47
CA ARG A 166 33.79 -9.26 -11.28
C ARG A 166 33.53 -10.00 -9.96
N HIS A 167 32.41 -10.72 -9.84
CA HIS A 167 32.01 -11.38 -8.59
C HIS A 167 32.38 -12.87 -8.52
N HIS A 168 32.55 -13.54 -9.66
CA HIS A 168 32.99 -14.93 -9.79
C HIS A 168 34.33 -15.06 -10.51
N GLY A 169 35.16 -14.01 -10.49
CA GLY A 169 36.41 -13.94 -11.25
C GLY A 169 37.29 -15.19 -11.14
N ARG A 170 37.46 -15.76 -9.94
CA ARG A 170 38.28 -16.97 -9.73
C ARG A 170 37.73 -18.22 -10.43
N LEU A 171 36.40 -18.37 -10.47
CA LEU A 171 35.74 -19.54 -11.05
C LEU A 171 35.62 -19.39 -12.58
N VAL A 172 35.30 -18.17 -13.03
CA VAL A 172 35.25 -17.79 -14.45
C VAL A 172 36.65 -17.81 -15.09
N SER A 173 37.67 -17.25 -14.43
CA SER A 173 39.05 -17.24 -14.92
C SER A 173 39.72 -18.59 -14.78
N GLY A 174 39.40 -19.36 -13.73
CA GLY A 174 39.93 -20.71 -13.53
C GLY A 174 39.42 -21.69 -14.58
N VAL A 175 38.08 -21.82 -14.71
CA VAL A 175 37.48 -22.73 -15.70
C VAL A 175 37.65 -22.20 -17.12
N GLY A 176 37.46 -20.90 -17.34
CA GLY A 176 37.65 -20.28 -18.65
C GLY A 176 39.11 -20.32 -19.13
N GLY A 177 40.06 -20.11 -18.22
CA GLY A 177 41.50 -20.24 -18.50
C GLY A 177 41.90 -21.69 -18.80
N ALA A 178 41.38 -22.66 -18.05
CA ALA A 178 41.62 -24.08 -18.31
C ALA A 178 41.06 -24.51 -19.68
N VAL A 179 39.83 -24.10 -20.01
CA VAL A 179 39.21 -24.39 -21.33
C VAL A 179 39.97 -23.71 -22.47
N ALA A 180 40.38 -22.45 -22.30
CA ALA A 180 41.20 -21.74 -23.30
C ALA A 180 42.55 -22.44 -23.53
N LEU A 181 43.22 -22.88 -22.45
CA LEU A 181 44.48 -23.62 -22.54
C LEU A 181 44.32 -24.97 -23.24
N VAL A 182 43.25 -25.72 -22.93
CA VAL A 182 42.97 -27.01 -23.58
C VAL A 182 42.68 -26.82 -25.08
N ILE A 183 41.85 -25.84 -25.45
CA ILE A 183 41.54 -25.55 -26.85
C ILE A 183 42.81 -25.07 -27.58
N ALA A 184 43.58 -24.16 -26.98
CA ALA A 184 44.83 -23.69 -27.57
C ALA A 184 45.84 -24.84 -27.75
N ALA A 185 45.97 -25.74 -26.76
CA ALA A 185 46.83 -26.91 -26.85
C ALA A 185 46.39 -27.84 -28.00
N ILE A 186 45.10 -28.17 -28.09
CA ILE A 186 44.55 -29.02 -29.17
C ILE A 186 44.79 -28.40 -30.55
N TRP A 187 44.66 -27.08 -30.67
CA TRP A 187 44.73 -26.38 -31.96
C TRP A 187 46.17 -26.04 -32.39
N LEU A 188 47.13 -26.02 -31.45
CA LEU A 188 48.56 -25.78 -31.72
C LEU A 188 49.38 -27.07 -31.80
N LEU A 189 48.91 -28.17 -31.16
CA LEU A 189 49.59 -29.46 -31.15
C LEU A 189 49.92 -30.02 -32.55
N PRO A 190 49.01 -29.97 -33.56
CA PRO A 190 49.34 -30.44 -34.91
C PRO A 190 50.45 -29.63 -35.59
N SER A 191 50.53 -28.32 -35.30
CA SER A 191 51.55 -27.43 -35.84
C SER A 191 52.91 -27.61 -35.16
N LEU A 192 52.93 -28.05 -33.89
CA LEU A 192 54.17 -28.45 -33.21
C LEU A 192 54.69 -29.82 -33.69
N LEU A 193 53.78 -30.75 -34.02
CA LEU A 193 54.14 -32.12 -34.44
C LEU A 193 54.61 -32.22 -35.90
N ASN A 194 54.11 -31.35 -36.78
CA ASN A 194 54.35 -31.44 -38.23
C ASN A 194 55.47 -30.51 -38.75
N ALA A 195 56.22 -29.83 -37.88
CA ALA A 195 57.34 -28.92 -38.18
C ALA A 195 57.06 -27.76 -39.17
N GLU A 196 55.85 -27.62 -39.71
CA GLU A 196 55.41 -26.45 -40.46
C GLU A 196 54.90 -25.38 -39.50
N LEU A 197 55.64 -24.28 -39.36
CA LEU A 197 55.21 -23.14 -38.55
C LEU A 197 54.07 -22.40 -39.27
N PRO A 198 52.82 -22.44 -38.78
CA PRO A 198 51.77 -21.59 -39.31
C PRO A 198 52.19 -20.12 -39.15
N GLY A 199 51.86 -19.29 -40.14
CA GLY A 199 52.17 -17.86 -40.08
C GLY A 199 51.66 -17.24 -38.77
N ALA A 200 52.42 -16.30 -38.19
CA ALA A 200 52.14 -15.72 -36.87
C ALA A 200 50.69 -15.21 -36.72
N ALA A 201 50.08 -14.74 -37.82
CA ALA A 201 48.68 -14.33 -37.87
C ALA A 201 47.68 -15.46 -37.58
N ILE A 202 47.95 -16.69 -38.06
CA ILE A 202 47.09 -17.86 -37.84
C ILE A 202 47.18 -18.32 -36.38
N VAL A 203 48.38 -18.32 -35.81
CA VAL A 203 48.60 -18.64 -34.38
C VAL A 203 47.86 -17.63 -33.49
N ALA A 204 48.02 -16.34 -33.78
CA ALA A 204 47.33 -15.27 -33.05
C ALA A 204 45.80 -15.41 -33.16
N PHE A 205 45.28 -15.72 -34.34
CA PHE A 205 43.84 -15.94 -34.55
C PHE A 205 43.30 -17.14 -33.77
N ARG A 206 44.00 -18.28 -33.80
CA ARG A 206 43.61 -19.48 -33.04
C ARG A 206 43.65 -19.24 -31.53
N LEU A 207 44.67 -18.53 -31.05
CA LEU A 207 44.77 -18.16 -29.63
C LEU A 207 43.65 -17.20 -29.23
N ALA A 208 43.34 -16.20 -30.06
CA ALA A 208 42.22 -15.29 -29.82
C ALA A 208 40.86 -16.02 -29.77
N LEU A 209 40.65 -16.99 -30.67
CA LEU A 209 39.44 -17.83 -30.66
C LEU A 209 39.37 -18.75 -29.45
N ALA A 210 40.49 -19.32 -29.02
CA ALA A 210 40.57 -20.13 -27.79
C ALA A 210 40.28 -19.30 -26.53
N ILE A 211 40.81 -18.07 -26.45
CA ILE A 211 40.50 -17.12 -25.39
C ILE A 211 39.01 -16.75 -25.40
N LEU A 212 38.43 -16.49 -26.57
CA LEU A 212 37.00 -16.18 -26.71
C LEU A 212 36.11 -17.36 -26.27
N ALA A 213 36.45 -18.59 -26.69
CA ALA A 213 35.76 -19.80 -26.28
C ALA A 213 35.88 -20.06 -24.77
N GLY A 214 37.06 -19.85 -24.19
CA GLY A 214 37.29 -19.93 -22.76
C GLY A 214 36.51 -18.88 -21.95
N LEU A 215 36.44 -17.64 -22.44
CA LEU A 215 35.61 -16.59 -21.84
C LEU A 215 34.12 -16.97 -21.88
N LEU A 216 33.63 -17.46 -23.02
CA LEU A 216 32.24 -17.91 -23.15
C LEU A 216 31.92 -19.08 -22.21
N ALA A 217 32.79 -20.09 -22.15
CA ALA A 217 32.65 -21.22 -21.24
C ALA A 217 32.67 -20.79 -19.77
N GLY A 218 33.59 -19.89 -19.40
CA GLY A 218 33.67 -19.33 -18.06
C GLY A 218 32.39 -18.59 -17.64
N VAL A 219 31.80 -17.81 -18.56
CA VAL A 219 30.52 -17.13 -18.32
C VAL A 219 29.36 -18.12 -18.15
N LEU A 220 29.28 -19.14 -19.01
CA LEU A 220 28.24 -20.17 -18.92
C LEU A 220 28.30 -20.95 -17.59
N VAL A 221 29.50 -21.31 -17.14
CA VAL A 221 29.70 -21.97 -15.85
C VAL A 221 29.37 -21.02 -14.68
N GLY A 222 29.70 -19.73 -14.81
CA GLY A 222 29.29 -18.71 -13.86
C GLY A 222 27.76 -18.61 -13.72
N ILE A 223 27.04 -18.60 -14.84
CA ILE A 223 25.57 -18.61 -14.87
C ILE A 223 25.02 -19.91 -14.25
N ALA A 224 25.56 -21.07 -14.64
CA ALA A 224 25.14 -22.36 -14.09
C ALA A 224 25.32 -22.42 -12.56
N ASN A 225 26.44 -21.88 -12.04
CA ASN A 225 26.68 -21.78 -10.61
C ASN A 225 25.67 -20.83 -9.91
N LEU A 226 25.30 -19.71 -10.55
CA LEU A 226 24.27 -18.81 -10.02
C LEU A 226 22.89 -19.49 -9.97
N VAL A 227 22.53 -20.26 -10.99
CA VAL A 227 21.28 -21.06 -11.03
C VAL A 227 21.32 -22.15 -9.95
N TRP A 228 22.46 -22.81 -9.76
CA TRP A 228 22.63 -23.81 -8.71
C TRP A 228 22.51 -23.19 -7.30
N LEU A 229 23.11 -22.01 -7.07
CA LEU A 229 22.95 -21.27 -5.82
C LEU A 229 21.49 -20.85 -5.60
N ALA A 230 20.81 -20.39 -6.66
CA ALA A 230 19.41 -20.00 -6.59
C ALA A 230 18.49 -21.18 -6.24
N THR A 231 18.74 -22.38 -6.79
CA THR A 231 17.89 -23.55 -6.56
C THR A 231 18.22 -24.31 -5.28
N SER A 232 19.48 -24.34 -4.85
CA SER A 232 19.91 -25.14 -3.69
C SER A 232 20.12 -24.34 -2.40
N ALA A 233 20.56 -23.08 -2.48
CA ALA A 233 20.93 -22.27 -1.32
C ALA A 233 19.81 -21.32 -0.87
N LEU A 234 18.98 -20.81 -1.80
CA LEU A 234 17.84 -19.94 -1.43
C LEU A 234 16.79 -20.66 -0.58
N PRO A 235 16.34 -21.90 -0.87
CA PRO A 235 15.35 -22.57 -0.02
C PRO A 235 15.82 -22.75 1.43
N ARG A 236 17.12 -22.97 1.65
CA ARG A 236 17.75 -23.07 2.98
C ARG A 236 17.85 -21.71 3.70
N SER A 237 17.75 -20.63 2.95
CA SER A 237 17.78 -19.23 3.42
C SER A 237 16.40 -18.59 3.35
N PHE A 238 15.33 -19.41 3.43
CA PHE A 238 13.94 -18.95 3.38
C PHE A 238 13.62 -18.09 2.15
N PHE A 239 14.19 -18.46 1.01
CA PHE A 239 14.00 -17.79 -0.27
C PHE A 239 14.44 -16.31 -0.28
N GLY A 240 15.36 -15.92 0.60
CA GLY A 240 15.96 -14.59 0.61
C GLY A 240 17.48 -14.61 0.70
N MET A 241 18.11 -13.62 0.06
CA MET A 241 19.56 -13.45 0.07
C MET A 241 20.07 -12.85 1.38
N CYS A 242 19.29 -11.95 1.99
CA CYS A 242 19.58 -11.31 3.27
C CYS A 242 18.65 -11.90 4.35
N SER A 243 19.20 -12.40 5.47
CA SER A 243 18.40 -12.77 6.65
C SER A 243 17.76 -11.54 7.30
N GLY A 244 18.48 -10.41 7.25
CA GLY A 244 18.14 -9.18 7.97
C GLY A 244 18.73 -9.13 9.38
N HIS A 245 19.40 -10.19 9.84
CA HIS A 245 20.06 -10.27 11.14
C HIS A 245 21.51 -10.76 10.97
N ALA A 246 22.46 -10.13 11.65
CA ALA A 246 23.86 -10.53 11.68
C ALA A 246 24.37 -10.55 13.14
N SER A 247 25.08 -11.61 13.53
CA SER A 247 25.24 -11.98 14.95
C SER A 247 26.15 -11.08 15.81
N ASP A 248 25.84 -11.18 17.11
CA ASP A 248 26.57 -10.94 18.36
C ASP A 248 26.69 -9.53 18.93
N THR A 249 26.62 -8.46 18.13
CA THR A 249 26.66 -7.08 18.67
C THR A 249 25.40 -6.31 18.33
N LEU A 250 24.64 -5.96 19.36
CA LEU A 250 23.47 -5.08 19.21
C LEU A 250 23.93 -3.67 18.82
N PRO A 251 23.16 -2.94 18.00
CA PRO A 251 23.47 -1.56 17.65
C PRO A 251 23.47 -0.64 18.87
N THR A 252 24.35 0.35 18.88
CA THR A 252 24.46 1.36 19.95
C THR A 252 24.32 2.78 19.37
N GLY A 253 24.05 3.76 20.23
CA GLY A 253 23.94 5.17 19.85
C GLY A 253 22.63 5.56 19.13
N TRP A 254 22.52 6.84 18.77
CA TRP A 254 21.44 7.37 17.95
C TRP A 254 21.98 8.33 16.88
N PRO A 255 21.74 8.08 15.58
CA PRO A 255 21.15 6.88 14.97
C PRO A 255 21.91 5.58 15.27
N PRO A 256 21.27 4.40 15.19
CA PRO A 256 21.91 3.14 15.59
C PRO A 256 22.98 2.68 14.59
N THR A 257 24.22 2.52 15.06
CA THR A 257 25.38 2.02 14.29
C THR A 257 26.09 0.89 15.01
N LEU A 258 26.96 0.16 14.30
CA LEU A 258 27.89 -0.81 14.88
C LEU A 258 29.28 -0.18 15.02
N GLY A 259 29.84 -0.23 16.23
CA GLY A 259 31.25 0.02 16.50
C GLY A 259 31.64 1.42 17.00
N ASP A 260 30.68 2.31 17.29
CA ASP A 260 30.92 3.56 18.02
C ASP A 260 29.64 4.14 18.67
N GLU A 261 29.79 4.87 19.78
CA GLU A 261 28.68 5.62 20.40
C GLU A 261 28.35 6.92 19.63
N SER A 262 29.28 7.37 18.78
CA SER A 262 29.21 8.63 18.03
C SER A 262 28.42 8.54 16.71
N GLY A 263 27.91 7.37 16.32
CA GLY A 263 27.08 7.21 15.12
C GLY A 263 27.84 7.20 13.78
N ASN A 264 29.17 7.09 13.79
CA ASN A 264 30.03 7.05 12.61
C ASN A 264 30.39 5.62 12.15
N GLY A 265 29.95 4.60 12.87
CA GLY A 265 30.15 3.20 12.58
C GLY A 265 29.45 2.70 11.30
N ARG A 266 29.52 1.38 11.07
CA ARG A 266 28.84 0.73 9.94
C ARG A 266 27.35 0.53 10.26
N PRO A 267 26.44 0.60 9.27
CA PRO A 267 25.03 0.29 9.50
C PRO A 267 24.85 -1.19 9.92
N PRO A 268 23.99 -1.50 10.90
CA PRO A 268 23.64 -2.88 11.25
C PRO A 268 22.78 -3.55 10.18
N ALA A 269 22.52 -4.85 10.33
CA ALA A 269 21.60 -5.56 9.44
C ALA A 269 20.17 -5.03 9.61
N LEU A 270 19.35 -5.09 8.56
CA LEU A 270 18.05 -4.40 8.49
C LEU A 270 17.10 -4.66 9.67
N THR A 271 16.99 -5.90 10.16
CA THR A 271 16.07 -6.25 11.27
C THR A 271 16.61 -5.76 12.61
N ASP A 272 17.93 -5.81 12.80
CA ASP A 272 18.59 -5.27 13.99
C ASP A 272 18.51 -3.74 14.03
N TRP A 273 18.72 -3.10 12.88
CA TRP A 273 18.50 -1.68 12.69
C TRP A 273 17.06 -1.30 12.99
N LEU A 274 16.09 -2.05 12.46
CA LEU A 274 14.67 -1.77 12.65
C LEU A 274 14.25 -1.90 14.12
N HIS A 275 14.72 -2.92 14.83
CA HIS A 275 14.55 -3.07 16.28
C HIS A 275 15.09 -1.85 17.03
N ALA A 276 16.34 -1.46 16.76
CA ALA A 276 16.99 -0.33 17.42
C ALA A 276 16.32 1.01 17.10
N VAL A 277 15.86 1.22 15.85
CA VAL A 277 15.13 2.42 15.43
C VAL A 277 13.78 2.52 16.14
N VAL A 278 12.99 1.44 16.15
CA VAL A 278 11.67 1.42 16.80
C VAL A 278 11.82 1.69 18.29
N ASN A 279 12.74 1.02 18.98
CA ASN A 279 13.00 1.27 20.39
C ASN A 279 13.50 2.70 20.64
N GLY A 280 14.49 3.19 19.87
CA GLY A 280 15.05 4.52 20.08
C GLY A 280 14.07 5.66 19.78
N LEU A 281 13.16 5.50 18.82
CA LEU A 281 12.06 6.46 18.60
C LEU A 281 11.11 6.49 19.80
N ALA A 282 10.82 5.34 20.39
CA ALA A 282 10.03 5.20 21.62
C ALA A 282 10.78 5.62 22.90
N GLY A 283 12.07 5.96 22.80
CA GLY A 283 12.90 6.42 23.92
C GLY A 283 13.55 5.29 24.74
N ARG A 284 13.77 4.12 24.12
CA ARG A 284 14.41 2.93 24.70
C ARG A 284 15.72 2.60 23.99
N THR A 285 16.63 1.95 24.69
CA THR A 285 17.85 1.41 24.07
C THR A 285 17.57 0.13 23.28
N ALA A 286 18.53 -0.31 22.45
CA ALA A 286 18.43 -1.56 21.69
C ALA A 286 18.51 -2.82 22.58
N HIS A 287 19.03 -2.71 23.81
CA HIS A 287 19.14 -3.80 24.78
C HIS A 287 17.87 -4.02 25.60
N GLU A 288 17.01 -3.00 25.68
CA GLU A 288 15.74 -3.09 26.37
C GLU A 288 14.72 -3.96 25.62
N PRO A 289 13.67 -4.44 26.32
CA PRO A 289 12.57 -5.18 25.70
C PRO A 289 11.98 -4.42 24.49
N PRO A 290 11.60 -5.15 23.42
CA PRO A 290 11.07 -4.51 22.24
C PRO A 290 9.72 -3.84 22.50
N LEU A 291 9.47 -2.71 21.85
CA LEU A 291 8.14 -2.07 21.83
C LEU A 291 7.09 -3.02 21.25
N THR A 292 5.98 -3.23 21.96
CA THR A 292 4.89 -4.12 21.52
C THR A 292 3.70 -3.38 20.95
N PHE A 293 2.85 -4.08 20.18
CA PHE A 293 1.58 -3.50 19.68
C PHE A 293 0.60 -3.15 20.80
N GLY A 294 0.64 -3.87 21.93
CA GLY A 294 -0.17 -3.59 23.12
C GLY A 294 0.25 -2.28 23.77
N GLU A 295 1.55 -2.08 23.99
CA GLU A 295 2.08 -0.82 24.54
C GLU A 295 1.76 0.39 23.66
N LEU A 296 1.77 0.24 22.34
CA LEU A 296 1.34 1.30 21.42
C LEU A 296 -0.15 1.62 21.57
N ALA A 297 -1.00 0.59 21.69
CA ALA A 297 -2.44 0.74 21.77
C ALA A 297 -2.92 1.26 23.13
N GLU A 298 -2.17 1.02 24.19
CA GLU A 298 -2.45 1.50 25.55
C GLU A 298 -1.98 2.95 25.70
N ALA A 299 -2.93 3.82 26.05
CA ALA A 299 -2.67 5.21 26.39
C ALA A 299 -1.71 5.30 27.60
N ARG A 300 -0.50 5.86 27.44
CA ARG A 300 0.25 6.35 28.61
C ARG A 300 -0.55 7.48 29.25
N ALA A 301 -0.56 7.56 30.58
CA ALA A 301 -1.39 8.50 31.35
C ALA A 301 -1.41 9.92 30.74
N GLY A 302 -2.57 10.34 30.21
CA GLY A 302 -2.78 11.64 29.56
C GLY A 302 -2.69 11.67 28.04
N ASP A 303 -2.31 10.56 27.40
CA ASP A 303 -2.07 10.47 25.95
C ASP A 303 -3.08 9.52 25.25
N GLN A 304 -3.36 9.70 23.96
CA GLN A 304 -4.17 8.75 23.17
C GLN A 304 -3.29 7.63 22.60
N GLY A 305 -3.69 6.37 22.78
CA GLY A 305 -2.98 5.22 22.21
C GLY A 305 -2.99 5.21 20.67
N VAL A 306 -1.92 4.68 20.07
CA VAL A 306 -1.71 4.59 18.63
C VAL A 306 -2.02 3.19 18.13
N ARG A 307 -2.91 3.06 17.15
CA ARG A 307 -3.22 1.77 16.52
C ARG A 307 -2.39 1.57 15.25
N LEU A 308 -1.45 0.65 15.31
CA LEU A 308 -0.61 0.27 14.17
C LEU A 308 -1.18 -0.94 13.43
N ARG A 309 -1.38 -0.85 12.11
CA ARG A 309 -1.77 -1.96 11.23
C ARG A 309 -0.82 -2.15 10.07
N MET A 310 -0.54 -3.40 9.71
CA MET A 310 0.29 -3.73 8.56
C MET A 310 -0.29 -4.88 7.76
N MET A 311 0.12 -5.03 6.51
CA MET A 311 -0.24 -6.18 5.68
C MET A 311 0.94 -7.15 5.57
N THR A 312 0.68 -8.45 5.55
CA THR A 312 1.64 -9.49 5.14
C THR A 312 0.94 -10.51 4.24
N SER A 313 1.69 -11.25 3.43
CA SER A 313 1.12 -12.22 2.49
C SER A 313 1.56 -13.63 2.86
N ASN A 314 0.61 -14.53 3.15
CA ASN A 314 0.92 -15.95 3.31
C ASN A 314 0.95 -16.62 1.94
N LEU A 315 2.14 -16.99 1.47
CA LEU A 315 2.33 -17.62 0.17
C LEU A 315 1.80 -19.06 0.12
N THR A 316 1.66 -19.72 1.27
CA THR A 316 1.18 -21.10 1.38
C THR A 316 -0.34 -21.18 1.29
N GLU A 317 -1.05 -20.18 1.83
CA GLU A 317 -2.52 -20.12 1.81
C GLU A 317 -3.07 -19.20 0.70
N HIS A 318 -2.19 -18.56 -0.06
CA HIS A 318 -2.55 -17.57 -1.10
C HIS A 318 -3.43 -16.43 -0.55
N MET A 319 -3.18 -15.99 0.69
CA MET A 319 -4.04 -15.06 1.41
C MET A 319 -3.25 -13.94 2.11
N PRO A 320 -3.71 -12.68 2.05
CA PRO A 320 -3.18 -11.59 2.86
C PRO A 320 -3.69 -11.63 4.31
N TYR A 321 -2.85 -11.17 5.24
CA TYR A 321 -3.16 -11.02 6.66
C TYR A 321 -2.92 -9.60 7.16
N VAL A 322 -3.80 -9.11 8.03
CA VAL A 322 -3.70 -7.79 8.65
C VAL A 322 -3.13 -7.92 10.06
N LEU A 323 -1.91 -7.43 10.24
CA LEU A 323 -1.19 -7.43 11.51
C LEU A 323 -1.68 -6.29 12.41
N PRO A 324 -1.70 -6.48 13.74
CA PRO A 324 -1.21 -7.65 14.49
C PRO A 324 -2.28 -8.74 14.75
N LYS A 325 -3.48 -8.62 14.18
CA LYS A 325 -4.57 -9.58 14.41
C LYS A 325 -4.38 -10.85 13.56
N ASP A 326 -5.17 -11.88 13.83
CA ASP A 326 -5.25 -13.12 13.04
C ASP A 326 -4.00 -14.02 13.04
N LEU A 327 -3.02 -13.75 13.91
CA LEU A 327 -1.82 -14.56 14.06
C LEU A 327 -1.90 -15.65 15.15
N GLY A 328 -2.96 -15.67 15.96
CA GLY A 328 -3.02 -16.50 17.18
C GLY A 328 -2.99 -18.02 16.95
N ARG A 329 -3.21 -18.49 15.72
CA ARG A 329 -3.11 -19.92 15.36
C ARG A 329 -1.72 -20.38 14.95
N PHE A 330 -0.79 -19.45 14.74
CA PHE A 330 0.53 -19.77 14.21
C PHE A 330 1.55 -20.01 15.34
N LEU A 331 2.43 -20.96 15.08
CA LEU A 331 3.56 -21.33 15.91
C LEU A 331 4.86 -20.93 15.20
N PHE A 332 5.93 -20.71 15.95
CA PHE A 332 7.26 -20.42 15.44
C PHE A 332 8.29 -21.41 15.99
N ASP A 333 9.34 -21.67 15.21
CA ASP A 333 10.52 -22.43 15.66
C ASP A 333 11.56 -21.43 16.23
N PRO A 334 11.90 -21.51 17.54
CA PRO A 334 12.86 -20.59 18.16
C PRO A 334 14.26 -20.61 17.53
N VAL A 335 14.67 -21.73 16.92
CA VAL A 335 15.97 -21.86 16.26
C VAL A 335 15.95 -21.17 14.90
N GLU A 336 14.85 -21.30 14.14
CA GLU A 336 14.69 -20.59 12.86
C GLU A 336 14.53 -19.08 13.07
N PHE A 337 13.74 -18.67 14.07
CA PHE A 337 13.52 -17.27 14.39
C PHE A 337 14.78 -16.55 14.91
N ALA A 338 15.64 -17.25 15.67
CA ALA A 338 16.92 -16.68 16.12
C ALA A 338 17.88 -16.34 14.96
N ARG A 339 17.66 -16.87 13.75
CA ARG A 339 18.42 -16.50 12.54
C ARG A 339 17.91 -15.20 11.91
N LEU A 340 16.74 -14.70 12.34
CA LEU A 340 16.02 -13.59 11.72
C LEU A 340 15.87 -12.39 12.66
N PHE A 341 15.90 -12.59 13.98
CA PHE A 341 15.63 -11.57 14.99
C PHE A 341 16.74 -11.47 16.05
N PRO A 342 16.97 -10.27 16.61
CA PRO A 342 17.96 -10.07 17.66
C PRO A 342 17.55 -10.70 19.00
N ALA A 343 18.53 -10.91 19.89
CA ALA A 343 18.34 -11.62 21.17
C ALA A 343 17.22 -11.02 22.06
N PRO A 344 17.12 -9.68 22.30
CA PRO A 344 16.05 -9.12 23.13
C PRO A 344 14.65 -9.43 22.61
N VAL A 345 14.47 -9.52 21.28
CA VAL A 345 13.20 -9.89 20.66
C VAL A 345 12.90 -11.37 20.90
N MET A 346 13.90 -12.23 20.74
CA MET A 346 13.76 -13.67 20.98
C MET A 346 13.48 -13.99 22.44
N ASP A 347 14.13 -13.28 23.37
CA ASP A 347 13.95 -13.48 24.81
C ASP A 347 12.54 -13.05 25.23
N HIS A 348 12.03 -11.92 24.70
CA HIS A 348 10.65 -11.50 24.88
C HIS A 348 9.64 -12.53 24.33
N LEU A 349 9.84 -13.01 23.10
CA LEU A 349 8.96 -14.01 22.49
C LEU A 349 8.96 -15.33 23.27
N ARG A 350 10.12 -15.77 23.76
CA ARG A 350 10.22 -16.98 24.60
C ARG A 350 9.54 -16.79 25.95
N ALA A 351 9.71 -15.63 26.59
CA ALA A 351 9.09 -15.33 27.87
C ALA A 351 7.55 -15.37 27.78
N CYS A 352 6.97 -14.82 26.71
CA CYS A 352 5.52 -14.81 26.49
C CYS A 352 4.94 -16.20 26.18
N SER A 353 5.74 -17.10 25.59
CA SER A 353 5.26 -18.38 25.07
C SER A 353 5.75 -19.61 25.85
N ALA A 354 6.50 -19.42 26.95
CA ALA A 354 7.13 -20.49 27.71
C ALA A 354 6.15 -21.53 28.27
N GLY A 355 4.91 -21.13 28.59
CA GLY A 355 3.89 -22.00 29.16
C GLY A 355 3.15 -22.92 28.18
N ALA A 356 3.41 -22.80 26.86
CA ALA A 356 2.61 -23.47 25.83
C ALA A 356 3.48 -24.10 24.73
N ALA A 357 4.61 -24.70 25.10
CA ALA A 357 5.53 -25.34 24.14
C ALA A 357 4.96 -26.63 23.54
N TYR A 358 5.08 -26.79 22.23
CA TYR A 358 4.67 -27.97 21.48
C TYR A 358 5.90 -28.79 21.06
N HIS A 359 5.98 -30.04 21.53
CA HIS A 359 7.03 -30.95 21.13
C HIS A 359 6.59 -31.77 19.90
N VAL A 360 7.41 -31.69 18.85
CA VAL A 360 7.20 -32.37 17.58
C VAL A 360 8.27 -33.45 17.41
N ALA A 361 7.84 -34.70 17.23
CA ALA A 361 8.74 -35.80 16.91
C ALA A 361 9.13 -35.75 15.43
N GLY A 362 10.41 -35.54 15.13
CA GLY A 362 10.95 -35.56 13.78
C GLY A 362 11.11 -36.97 13.22
N VAL A 363 11.07 -37.09 11.89
CA VAL A 363 11.18 -38.35 11.14
C VAL A 363 12.54 -39.05 11.37
N THR A 364 13.57 -38.31 11.75
CA THR A 364 14.93 -38.80 12.01
C THR A 364 15.26 -38.96 13.51
N GLY A 365 14.27 -38.93 14.39
CA GLY A 365 14.46 -38.99 15.85
C GLY A 365 14.89 -37.66 16.49
N THR A 366 14.94 -36.57 15.71
CA THR A 366 15.17 -35.21 16.25
C THR A 366 13.87 -34.62 16.76
N SER A 367 13.80 -34.24 18.04
CA SER A 367 12.65 -33.51 18.59
C SER A 367 12.80 -32.01 18.27
N ARG A 368 11.75 -31.40 17.72
CA ARG A 368 11.65 -29.95 17.52
C ARG A 368 10.64 -29.37 18.50
N THR A 369 10.95 -28.20 19.05
CA THR A 369 10.03 -27.48 19.93
C THR A 369 9.49 -26.27 19.19
N LEU A 370 8.17 -26.22 19.01
CA LEU A 370 7.47 -25.08 18.44
C LEU A 370 6.78 -24.30 19.56
N LEU A 371 6.87 -22.98 19.52
CA LEU A 371 6.22 -22.10 20.47
C LEU A 371 5.07 -21.34 19.78
N PRO A 372 3.93 -21.11 20.43
CA PRO A 372 2.88 -20.27 19.86
C PRO A 372 3.37 -18.83 19.74
N LEU A 373 2.96 -18.13 18.69
CA LEU A 373 3.12 -16.69 18.66
C LEU A 373 2.35 -16.06 19.82
N PRO A 374 2.90 -15.02 20.46
CA PRO A 374 2.21 -14.32 21.52
C PRO A 374 0.90 -13.71 21.01
N VAL A 375 -0.02 -13.44 21.93
CA VAL A 375 -1.22 -12.65 21.62
C VAL A 375 -0.83 -11.30 21.03
N TRP A 376 -1.73 -10.70 20.24
CA TRP A 376 -1.43 -9.48 19.49
C TRP A 376 -0.89 -8.32 20.36
N ARG A 377 -1.24 -8.27 21.65
CA ARG A 377 -0.74 -7.24 22.59
C ARG A 377 0.75 -7.39 22.89
N ASP A 378 1.22 -8.61 23.09
CA ASP A 378 2.60 -8.90 23.46
C ASP A 378 3.50 -9.09 22.23
N LEU A 379 2.93 -9.03 21.03
CA LEU A 379 3.69 -9.13 19.79
C LEU A 379 4.60 -7.90 19.62
N PRO A 380 5.93 -8.08 19.42
CA PRO A 380 6.83 -6.99 19.11
C PRO A 380 6.52 -6.31 17.77
N VAL A 381 6.57 -4.98 17.72
CA VAL A 381 6.33 -4.20 16.49
C VAL A 381 7.31 -4.57 15.39
N VAL A 382 8.57 -4.84 15.74
CA VAL A 382 9.61 -5.27 14.79
C VAL A 382 9.27 -6.60 14.11
N VAL A 383 8.62 -7.54 14.81
CA VAL A 383 8.17 -8.81 14.21
C VAL A 383 7.08 -8.54 13.18
N GLY A 384 6.12 -7.67 13.48
CA GLY A 384 5.09 -7.26 12.54
C GLY A 384 5.64 -6.56 11.30
N ALA A 385 6.57 -5.62 11.51
CA ALA A 385 7.23 -4.91 10.42
C ALA A 385 8.07 -5.86 9.55
N ARG A 386 8.76 -6.84 10.16
CA ARG A 386 9.55 -7.84 9.43
C ARG A 386 8.68 -8.80 8.63
N LEU A 387 7.51 -9.20 9.13
CA LEU A 387 6.49 -9.97 8.40
C LEU A 387 6.00 -9.21 7.17
N SER A 388 5.79 -7.90 7.28
CA SER A 388 5.33 -7.05 6.17
C SER A 388 6.39 -6.79 5.10
N LEU A 389 7.68 -7.01 5.41
CA LEU A 389 8.84 -6.58 4.62
C LEU A 389 9.66 -7.74 4.01
N SER A 390 9.13 -8.96 4.05
CA SER A 390 9.80 -10.15 3.53
C SER A 390 9.81 -10.19 1.98
N PHE A 391 10.50 -9.24 1.35
CA PHE A 391 10.56 -9.10 -0.11
C PHE A 391 11.22 -10.33 -0.76
N PRO A 392 10.50 -11.08 -1.61
CA PRO A 392 11.02 -12.32 -2.21
C PRO A 392 12.41 -12.14 -2.81
N LEU A 393 13.27 -13.15 -2.63
CA LEU A 393 14.66 -13.19 -3.09
C LEU A 393 15.62 -12.21 -2.40
N LEU A 394 15.19 -10.99 -2.06
CA LEU A 394 16.06 -10.00 -1.40
C LEU A 394 16.18 -10.27 0.09
N ILE A 395 15.04 -10.38 0.77
CA ILE A 395 14.92 -10.52 2.22
C ILE A 395 14.24 -11.85 2.53
N ALA A 396 14.80 -12.61 3.46
CA ALA A 396 14.28 -13.92 3.86
C ALA A 396 12.80 -13.84 4.28
N ALA A 397 11.99 -14.76 3.76
CA ALA A 397 10.62 -14.94 4.23
C ALA A 397 10.58 -15.52 5.64
N ILE A 398 9.46 -15.33 6.35
CA ILE A 398 9.31 -15.78 7.73
C ILE A 398 8.54 -17.09 7.75
N PRO A 399 9.17 -18.20 8.21
CA PRO A 399 8.49 -19.48 8.34
C PRO A 399 7.63 -19.50 9.62
N LEU A 400 6.34 -19.75 9.47
CA LEU A 400 5.44 -20.04 10.58
C LEU A 400 4.84 -21.43 10.42
N TYR A 401 4.26 -21.97 11.48
CA TYR A 401 3.73 -23.33 11.51
C TYR A 401 2.29 -23.34 12.02
N THR A 402 1.48 -24.26 11.50
CA THR A 402 0.17 -24.60 12.07
C THR A 402 0.10 -26.09 12.27
N LEU A 403 -0.81 -26.51 13.14
CA LEU A 403 -1.12 -27.91 13.35
C LEU A 403 -2.39 -28.27 12.58
N SER A 404 -2.36 -29.41 11.92
CA SER A 404 -3.57 -29.98 11.31
C SER A 404 -4.59 -30.34 12.40
N VAL A 405 -5.85 -30.50 12.02
CA VAL A 405 -6.93 -30.94 12.94
C VAL A 405 -6.56 -32.26 13.64
N ALA A 406 -5.89 -33.18 12.93
CA ALA A 406 -5.39 -34.42 13.51
C ALA A 406 -4.31 -34.17 14.58
N GLY A 407 -3.36 -33.27 14.31
CA GLY A 407 -2.32 -32.88 15.28
C GLY A 407 -2.90 -32.20 16.53
N GLN A 408 -3.93 -31.36 16.36
CA GLN A 408 -4.65 -30.74 17.49
C GLN A 408 -5.34 -31.78 18.38
N ARG A 409 -5.92 -32.83 17.78
CA ARG A 409 -6.52 -33.95 18.54
C ARG A 409 -5.48 -34.77 19.31
N GLU A 410 -4.30 -35.01 18.74
CA GLU A 410 -3.21 -35.70 19.45
C GLU A 410 -2.73 -34.92 20.68
N ILE A 411 -2.66 -33.60 20.59
CA ILE A 411 -2.34 -32.73 21.75
C ILE A 411 -3.43 -32.79 22.81
N GLY A 412 -4.71 -32.73 22.40
CA GLY A 412 -5.83 -32.89 23.32
C GLY A 412 -5.81 -34.23 24.07
N ALA A 413 -5.17 -35.25 23.47
CA ALA A 413 -4.94 -36.56 24.07
C ALA A 413 -3.59 -36.69 24.82
N GLY A 414 -2.84 -35.59 24.99
CA GLY A 414 -1.55 -35.57 25.69
C GLY A 414 -0.38 -36.27 24.97
N ARG A 415 -0.48 -36.48 23.65
CA ARG A 415 0.55 -37.15 22.84
C ARG A 415 1.50 -36.16 22.19
N VAL A 416 2.73 -36.60 21.92
CA VAL A 416 3.72 -35.86 21.13
C VAL A 416 3.25 -35.77 19.68
N VAL A 417 3.28 -34.58 19.10
CA VAL A 417 2.80 -34.34 17.73
C VAL A 417 3.76 -34.94 16.73
N ARG A 418 3.24 -35.72 15.78
CA ARG A 418 4.04 -36.22 14.64
C ARG A 418 4.36 -35.09 13.65
N ALA A 419 5.56 -35.11 13.07
CA ALA A 419 5.97 -34.13 12.08
C ALA A 419 5.03 -34.02 10.87
N GLU A 420 4.31 -35.08 10.50
CA GLU A 420 3.33 -35.10 9.41
C GLU A 420 2.12 -34.18 9.63
N TYR A 421 1.79 -33.86 10.87
CA TYR A 421 0.68 -32.98 11.22
C TYR A 421 1.07 -31.51 11.35
N VAL A 422 2.35 -31.19 11.13
CA VAL A 422 2.88 -29.83 11.19
C VAL A 422 2.95 -29.26 9.77
N GLN A 423 2.20 -28.20 9.53
CA GLN A 423 2.15 -27.51 8.25
C GLN A 423 2.99 -26.25 8.31
N ARG A 424 3.88 -26.08 7.33
CA ARG A 424 4.75 -24.90 7.25
C ARG A 424 4.15 -23.85 6.32
N HIS A 425 4.05 -22.63 6.82
CA HIS A 425 3.57 -21.44 6.14
C HIS A 425 4.73 -20.48 5.86
N LEU A 426 4.75 -19.90 4.67
CA LEU A 426 5.78 -18.95 4.28
C LEU A 426 5.19 -17.55 4.15
N PHE A 427 5.51 -16.68 5.10
CA PHE A 427 5.07 -15.29 5.09
C PHE A 427 6.05 -14.41 4.33
N SER A 428 5.52 -13.63 3.40
CA SER A 428 6.24 -12.72 2.53
C SER A 428 5.67 -11.30 2.60
N ASP A 429 6.27 -10.40 1.84
CA ASP A 429 5.94 -8.98 1.80
C ASP A 429 4.44 -8.73 1.59
N GLY A 430 3.88 -7.79 2.36
CA GLY A 430 2.45 -7.44 2.27
C GLY A 430 2.08 -6.81 0.94
N GLY A 431 3.04 -6.16 0.29
CA GLY A 431 2.85 -5.50 -1.00
C GLY A 431 2.54 -6.47 -2.13
N ILE A 432 2.78 -7.78 -1.98
CA ILE A 432 2.41 -8.79 -2.98
C ILE A 432 0.89 -8.83 -3.20
N ALA A 433 0.09 -8.68 -2.14
CA ALA A 433 -1.36 -8.76 -2.20
C ALA A 433 -2.06 -7.40 -2.17
N SER A 434 -1.58 -6.45 -1.35
CA SER A 434 -2.05 -5.07 -1.33
C SER A 434 -0.88 -4.17 -0.99
N ASN A 435 -0.50 -3.34 -1.94
CA ASN A 435 0.62 -2.43 -1.83
C ASN A 435 0.20 -1.10 -1.17
N PHE A 436 -1.07 -0.73 -1.19
CA PHE A 436 -1.58 0.50 -0.60
C PHE A 436 -2.96 0.29 0.08
N PRO A 437 -2.99 -0.22 1.32
CA PRO A 437 -4.23 -0.58 2.00
C PRO A 437 -4.92 0.63 2.65
N ILE A 438 -5.25 1.64 1.85
CA ILE A 438 -5.89 2.90 2.30
C ILE A 438 -7.22 2.69 3.03
N HIS A 439 -7.83 1.52 2.89
CA HIS A 439 -9.07 1.13 3.57
C HIS A 439 -8.91 0.78 5.07
N PHE A 440 -7.68 0.65 5.60
CA PHE A 440 -7.44 0.18 6.98
C PHE A 440 -8.22 0.93 8.07
N PHE A 441 -8.41 2.22 7.92
CA PHE A 441 -9.05 3.09 8.91
C PHE A 441 -10.24 3.85 8.32
N ASP A 442 -10.76 3.39 7.18
CA ASP A 442 -11.86 4.07 6.52
C ASP A 442 -13.16 3.94 7.32
N ARG A 443 -13.91 5.04 7.40
CA ARG A 443 -15.19 5.13 8.08
C ARG A 443 -16.11 6.03 7.30
N TRP A 444 -17.38 5.63 7.14
CA TRP A 444 -18.40 6.44 6.46
C TRP A 444 -18.53 7.85 7.06
N LEU A 445 -18.54 7.95 8.39
CA LEU A 445 -18.59 9.22 9.14
C LEU A 445 -17.27 9.42 9.91
N PRO A 446 -16.23 10.00 9.29
CA PRO A 446 -14.94 10.19 9.94
C PRO A 446 -14.99 11.35 10.93
N THR A 447 -14.42 11.15 12.12
CA THR A 447 -14.20 12.20 13.12
C THR A 447 -12.89 12.97 12.88
N HIS A 448 -11.97 12.38 12.12
CA HIS A 448 -10.68 12.94 11.71
C HIS A 448 -10.28 12.39 10.33
N PRO A 449 -9.39 13.06 9.58
CA PRO A 449 -8.99 12.60 8.26
C PRO A 449 -8.08 11.36 8.31
N THR A 450 -8.20 10.51 7.29
CA THR A 450 -7.27 9.41 7.02
C THR A 450 -6.45 9.74 5.78
N PHE A 451 -5.18 10.06 5.96
CA PHE A 451 -4.32 10.46 4.87
C PHE A 451 -3.62 9.28 4.22
N GLY A 452 -3.49 9.34 2.89
CA GLY A 452 -2.77 8.36 2.10
C GLY A 452 -1.57 8.98 1.41
N ILE A 453 -0.39 8.36 1.49
CA ILE A 453 0.79 8.74 0.70
C ILE A 453 1.04 7.66 -0.37
N ASN A 454 0.63 7.97 -1.60
CA ASN A 454 0.77 7.08 -2.76
C ASN A 454 2.02 7.45 -3.58
N LEU A 455 2.91 6.48 -3.75
CA LEU A 455 4.10 6.60 -4.58
C LEU A 455 3.80 6.14 -6.00
N VAL A 456 4.03 7.01 -6.98
CA VAL A 456 3.75 6.79 -8.40
C VAL A 456 5.06 6.88 -9.19
N GLN A 457 5.27 6.01 -10.18
CA GLN A 457 6.41 6.10 -11.09
C GLN A 457 6.01 6.85 -12.36
N LEU A 458 6.73 7.92 -12.71
CA LEU A 458 6.59 8.58 -14.00
C LEU A 458 7.29 7.77 -15.10
N ALA A 459 6.67 7.68 -16.28
CA ALA A 459 7.34 7.19 -17.46
C ALA A 459 8.45 8.18 -17.87
N ALA A 460 9.59 7.67 -18.37
CA ALA A 460 10.73 8.50 -18.75
C ALA A 460 10.39 9.53 -19.85
N THR A 461 9.40 9.22 -20.71
CA THR A 461 8.91 10.09 -21.78
C THR A 461 8.15 11.30 -21.27
N ASP A 462 7.35 11.15 -20.21
CA ASP A 462 6.50 12.22 -19.69
C ASP A 462 7.31 13.29 -18.93
N ALA A 463 8.46 12.90 -18.37
CA ALA A 463 9.37 13.84 -17.69
C ALA A 463 10.05 14.80 -18.69
N ASP A 464 10.31 14.33 -19.91
CA ASP A 464 10.88 15.13 -21.00
C ASP A 464 9.79 15.99 -21.67
N ASP A 465 8.58 15.47 -21.84
CA ASP A 465 7.43 16.22 -22.40
C ASP A 465 6.94 17.32 -21.45
N GLU A 466 6.99 17.11 -20.13
CA GLU A 466 6.67 18.16 -19.15
C GLU A 466 7.75 19.26 -19.13
N HIS A 467 9.02 18.88 -19.37
CA HIS A 467 10.11 19.85 -19.55
C HIS A 467 9.94 20.63 -20.86
N LEU A 468 9.56 19.96 -21.95
CA LEU A 468 9.25 20.57 -23.25
C LEU A 468 8.06 21.53 -23.15
N LEU A 469 6.96 21.12 -22.49
CA LEU A 469 5.80 21.97 -22.22
C LEU A 469 6.17 23.17 -21.36
N ARG A 470 7.07 23.02 -20.38
CA ARG A 470 7.58 24.15 -19.58
C ARG A 470 8.43 25.09 -20.40
N THR A 471 9.30 24.58 -21.25
CA THR A 471 10.09 25.42 -22.17
C THR A 471 9.16 26.22 -23.07
N LEU A 472 8.15 25.57 -23.67
CA LEU A 472 7.14 26.19 -24.53
C LEU A 472 6.20 27.18 -23.80
N LEU A 473 5.93 26.97 -22.51
CA LEU A 473 5.11 27.88 -21.70
C LEU A 473 5.93 29.01 -21.05
N SER A 474 7.24 28.82 -20.88
CA SER A 474 8.17 29.83 -20.35
C SER A 474 8.70 30.77 -21.42
N GLU A 475 8.77 30.31 -22.66
CA GLU A 475 8.96 31.16 -23.84
C GLU A 475 7.61 31.77 -24.19
N GLY A 476 7.30 32.87 -23.51
CA GLY A 476 6.07 33.61 -23.67
C GLY A 476 5.73 33.91 -25.13
N VAL A 477 4.43 33.86 -25.39
CA VAL A 477 3.75 34.39 -26.57
C VAL A 477 4.16 35.85 -26.78
N GLU A 478 5.23 36.09 -27.53
CA GLU A 478 5.47 37.34 -28.23
C GLU A 478 5.78 37.03 -29.70
N GLY A 479 4.77 37.23 -30.54
CA GLY A 479 4.96 37.44 -31.97
C GLY A 479 4.81 36.23 -32.88
N MET A 480 3.59 35.72 -33.07
CA MET A 480 3.18 35.12 -34.35
C MET A 480 1.71 35.48 -34.64
N PRO A 481 1.42 36.33 -35.65
CA PRO A 481 0.05 36.62 -36.04
C PRO A 481 -0.49 35.52 -36.97
N GLY A 482 -1.67 34.98 -36.63
CA GLY A 482 -2.56 34.32 -37.59
C GLY A 482 -2.29 32.85 -37.91
N ALA A 483 -2.56 31.95 -36.97
CA ALA A 483 -3.07 30.62 -37.29
C ALA A 483 -3.84 30.07 -36.08
N ALA A 484 -5.16 29.91 -36.22
CA ALA A 484 -5.95 29.22 -35.22
C ALA A 484 -5.43 27.78 -35.06
N PRO A 485 -5.05 27.33 -33.85
CA PRO A 485 -4.67 25.94 -33.65
C PRO A 485 -5.93 25.09 -33.79
N GLN A 486 -5.99 24.26 -34.84
CA GLN A 486 -6.96 23.18 -34.88
C GLN A 486 -6.56 22.15 -33.81
N PRO A 487 -7.41 21.85 -32.82
CA PRO A 487 -7.11 20.84 -31.84
C PRO A 487 -7.18 19.46 -32.51
N GLU A 488 -6.01 18.88 -32.81
CA GLU A 488 -5.90 17.46 -33.16
C GLU A 488 -6.43 16.61 -31.98
N MET A 489 -7.35 15.71 -32.33
CA MET A 489 -8.06 14.72 -31.52
C MET A 489 -7.57 14.53 -30.06
N VAL A 490 -8.28 15.17 -29.14
CA VAL A 490 -8.42 14.66 -27.77
C VAL A 490 -9.48 13.56 -27.82
N VAL A 491 -9.07 12.30 -27.75
CA VAL A 491 -10.00 11.19 -27.52
C VAL A 491 -10.57 11.35 -26.11
N LYS A 492 -11.73 12.00 -26.01
CA LYS A 492 -12.48 12.17 -24.77
C LYS A 492 -13.00 10.81 -24.32
N GLN A 493 -12.28 10.18 -23.41
CA GLN A 493 -12.65 8.90 -22.79
C GLN A 493 -13.92 9.00 -21.90
N ALA A 494 -14.46 10.22 -21.69
CA ALA A 494 -15.78 10.46 -21.12
C ALA A 494 -16.96 9.84 -21.91
N CYS A 495 -16.70 9.32 -23.12
CA CYS A 495 -17.69 8.61 -23.93
C CYS A 495 -17.67 7.08 -23.78
N LEU A 496 -16.74 6.49 -23.02
CA LEU A 496 -16.54 5.02 -22.98
C LEU A 496 -16.98 4.34 -21.67
N GLY A 497 -17.84 4.99 -20.88
CA GLY A 497 -18.41 4.43 -19.65
C GLY A 497 -19.89 4.72 -19.44
N ARG A 498 -20.64 5.00 -20.52
CA ARG A 498 -22.10 5.19 -20.44
C ARG A 498 -22.82 3.86 -20.65
N THR A 499 -23.63 3.44 -19.69
CA THR A 499 -24.64 2.38 -19.90
C THR A 499 -25.87 2.92 -20.65
N ASP A 500 -26.14 4.24 -20.57
CA ASP A 500 -27.23 4.89 -21.30
C ASP A 500 -26.72 5.89 -22.34
N PHE A 501 -26.81 5.51 -23.62
CA PHE A 501 -26.38 6.33 -24.75
C PHE A 501 -27.34 7.50 -25.08
N ASN A 502 -28.52 7.57 -24.46
CA ASN A 502 -29.59 8.50 -24.85
C ASN A 502 -29.73 9.75 -23.97
N ALA A 503 -29.00 9.89 -22.85
CA ALA A 503 -29.07 11.09 -22.03
C ALA A 503 -28.10 12.17 -22.56
N SER A 504 -28.65 13.33 -22.91
CA SER A 504 -27.89 14.55 -23.20
C SER A 504 -26.97 14.86 -22.01
N ALA A 505 -25.71 15.21 -22.28
CA ALA A 505 -24.76 15.57 -21.24
C ALA A 505 -25.33 16.75 -20.43
N PRO A 506 -25.50 16.64 -19.10
CA PRO A 506 -25.86 17.81 -18.32
C PRO A 506 -24.77 18.86 -18.50
N ALA A 507 -25.16 20.13 -18.63
CA ALA A 507 -24.23 21.24 -18.63
C ALA A 507 -23.32 21.12 -17.40
N ARG A 508 -22.00 21.33 -17.58
CA ARG A 508 -21.05 21.38 -16.47
C ARG A 508 -21.59 22.37 -15.43
N LEU A 509 -22.14 21.87 -14.33
CA LEU A 509 -22.35 22.70 -13.16
C LEU A 509 -20.98 23.24 -12.77
N PRO A 510 -20.84 24.54 -12.51
CA PRO A 510 -19.61 25.08 -11.95
C PRO A 510 -19.48 24.51 -10.54
N VAL A 511 -18.90 23.32 -10.43
CA VAL A 511 -18.48 22.78 -9.15
C VAL A 511 -17.50 23.81 -8.60
N ARG A 512 -17.77 24.34 -7.40
CA ARG A 512 -16.74 25.00 -6.58
C ARG A 512 -15.70 23.94 -6.21
N ALA A 513 -14.99 23.39 -7.18
CA ALA A 513 -13.88 22.50 -6.94
C ALA A 513 -12.80 23.35 -6.31
N GLY A 514 -12.40 23.03 -5.08
CA GLY A 514 -11.21 23.63 -4.49
C GLY A 514 -10.05 23.55 -5.48
N ALA A 515 -9.18 24.55 -5.51
CA ALA A 515 -7.97 24.46 -6.34
C ALA A 515 -7.13 23.27 -5.87
N ALA A 516 -6.74 22.39 -6.80
CA ALA A 516 -5.85 21.27 -6.51
C ALA A 516 -4.53 21.79 -5.93
N PHE A 517 -3.94 21.08 -4.96
CA PHE A 517 -2.58 21.39 -4.55
C PHE A 517 -1.61 20.70 -5.50
N SER A 518 -0.79 21.48 -6.19
CA SER A 518 0.32 20.99 -6.99
C SER A 518 1.56 21.83 -6.68
N ASP A 519 2.69 21.15 -6.49
CA ASP A 519 3.99 21.81 -6.55
C ASP A 519 4.20 22.42 -7.96
N PRO A 520 4.86 23.58 -8.12
CA PRO A 520 5.33 24.10 -9.41
C PRO A 520 5.99 23.07 -10.32
N GLN A 521 6.63 22.05 -9.74
CA GLN A 521 7.27 20.98 -10.49
C GLN A 521 6.36 19.79 -10.81
N GLY A 522 5.08 19.80 -10.42
CA GLY A 522 4.14 18.71 -10.70
C GLY A 522 4.52 17.36 -10.05
N GLU A 523 5.56 17.32 -9.22
CA GLU A 523 6.10 16.09 -8.61
C GLU A 523 5.23 15.61 -7.44
N VAL A 524 4.54 16.54 -6.77
CA VAL A 524 3.63 16.26 -5.66
C VAL A 524 2.28 16.88 -5.99
N TYR A 525 1.24 16.05 -5.93
CA TYR A 525 -0.11 16.42 -6.32
C TYR A 525 -1.14 15.86 -5.33
N LEU A 526 -2.00 16.73 -4.80
CA LEU A 526 -3.19 16.36 -4.04
C LEU A 526 -4.42 16.81 -4.85
N PRO A 527 -5.25 15.87 -5.32
CA PRO A 527 -6.43 16.20 -6.10
C PRO A 527 -7.52 16.89 -5.24
N PRO A 528 -8.36 17.73 -5.86
CA PRO A 528 -9.41 18.47 -5.16
C PRO A 528 -10.69 17.64 -5.03
N ALA A 529 -11.54 17.94 -4.04
CA ALA A 529 -12.83 17.29 -3.88
C ALA A 529 -13.77 17.49 -5.12
N GLY A 530 -13.86 16.51 -6.01
CA GLY A 530 -14.78 16.37 -7.15
C GLY A 530 -14.51 15.11 -8.00
N PRO A 531 -15.26 14.88 -9.09
CA PRO A 531 -15.01 13.77 -10.01
C PRO A 531 -13.64 13.95 -10.68
N GLY A 532 -12.63 13.24 -10.20
CA GLY A 532 -11.25 13.34 -10.68
C GLY A 532 -10.99 12.41 -11.86
N GLU A 533 -10.86 12.96 -13.07
CA GLU A 533 -10.45 12.23 -14.28
C GLU A 533 -8.93 11.88 -14.26
N ASP A 534 -8.14 12.54 -13.43
CA ASP A 534 -6.66 12.54 -13.45
C ASP A 534 -5.99 11.33 -12.74
N TYR A 535 -6.71 10.25 -12.43
CA TYR A 535 -6.17 9.10 -11.67
C TYR A 535 -5.63 7.95 -12.56
N ILE A 536 -5.54 8.14 -13.87
CA ILE A 536 -5.13 7.08 -14.81
C ILE A 536 -3.63 7.16 -15.06
N GLU A 537 -2.86 6.28 -14.43
CA GLU A 537 -1.50 5.97 -14.85
C GLU A 537 -1.56 5.18 -16.17
N TRP A 538 -0.97 5.73 -17.22
CA TRP A 538 -0.81 5.03 -18.48
C TRP A 538 0.63 4.56 -18.62
N LYS A 539 0.82 3.34 -19.14
CA LYS A 539 2.14 2.77 -19.41
C LYS A 539 2.14 2.08 -20.77
N ASP A 540 3.13 2.41 -21.58
CA ASP A 540 3.38 1.74 -22.84
C ASP A 540 3.83 0.29 -22.62
N ILE A 541 3.16 -0.64 -23.28
CA ILE A 541 3.51 -2.06 -23.29
C ILE A 541 4.20 -2.40 -24.62
N ALA A 542 5.49 -2.11 -24.72
CA ALA A 542 6.27 -2.29 -25.94
C ALA A 542 7.05 -3.61 -26.03
N SER A 543 7.00 -4.48 -25.01
CA SER A 543 7.79 -5.72 -24.97
C SER A 543 7.13 -6.85 -24.17
N VAL A 544 7.50 -8.10 -24.44
CA VAL A 544 7.00 -9.28 -23.72
C VAL A 544 7.30 -9.21 -22.20
N PRO A 545 8.51 -8.84 -21.74
CA PRO A 545 8.74 -8.64 -20.31
C PRO A 545 7.87 -7.54 -19.70
N ALA A 546 7.65 -6.43 -20.42
CA ALA A 546 6.75 -5.37 -19.97
C ALA A 546 5.29 -5.86 -19.88
N PHE A 547 4.86 -6.70 -20.82
CA PHE A 547 3.53 -7.33 -20.80
C PHE A 547 3.35 -8.27 -19.61
N LEU A 548 4.30 -9.17 -19.35
CA LEU A 548 4.24 -10.06 -18.18
C LEU A 548 4.27 -9.28 -16.87
N TRP A 549 5.07 -8.22 -16.80
CA TRP A 549 5.10 -7.32 -15.65
C TRP A 549 3.78 -6.54 -15.50
N ALA A 550 3.13 -6.16 -16.60
CA ALA A 550 1.82 -5.52 -16.56
C ALA A 550 0.72 -6.46 -16.05
N ILE A 551 0.76 -7.76 -16.40
CA ILE A 551 -0.16 -8.78 -15.84
C ILE A 551 0.02 -8.88 -14.33
N PHE A 552 1.26 -9.07 -13.88
CA PHE A 552 1.57 -9.15 -12.45
C PHE A 552 1.18 -7.85 -11.71
N GLY A 553 1.54 -6.70 -12.27
CA GLY A 553 1.23 -5.39 -11.72
C GLY A 553 -0.28 -5.12 -11.65
N THR A 554 -1.05 -5.63 -12.61
CA THR A 554 -2.53 -5.57 -12.56
C THR A 554 -3.05 -6.44 -11.42
N ALA A 555 -2.63 -7.70 -11.32
CA ALA A 555 -3.05 -8.59 -10.23
C ALA A 555 -2.73 -8.00 -8.84
N GLN A 556 -1.55 -7.39 -8.70
CA GLN A 556 -1.07 -6.80 -7.45
C GLN A 556 -1.77 -5.47 -7.10
N ASN A 557 -1.96 -4.57 -8.07
CA ASN A 557 -2.34 -3.17 -7.80
C ASN A 557 -3.78 -2.82 -8.21
N TYR A 558 -4.56 -3.70 -8.87
CA TYR A 558 -5.89 -3.33 -9.37
C TYR A 558 -6.80 -2.85 -8.23
N ARG A 559 -6.82 -3.58 -7.11
CA ARG A 559 -7.69 -3.27 -5.97
C ARG A 559 -7.34 -1.92 -5.38
N ASP A 560 -6.06 -1.70 -5.10
CA ASP A 560 -5.59 -0.46 -4.51
C ASP A 560 -5.81 0.73 -5.44
N THR A 561 -5.58 0.54 -6.74
CA THR A 561 -5.78 1.59 -7.77
C THR A 561 -7.26 1.91 -7.93
N ALA A 562 -8.14 0.90 -7.95
CA ALA A 562 -9.58 1.08 -8.02
C ALA A 562 -10.11 1.80 -6.77
N GLN A 563 -9.67 1.40 -5.57
CA GLN A 563 -10.08 2.04 -4.32
C GLN A 563 -9.60 3.49 -4.22
N ALA A 564 -8.36 3.76 -4.61
CA ALA A 564 -7.79 5.10 -4.56
C ALA A 564 -8.47 6.09 -5.52
N ARG A 565 -9.24 5.60 -6.50
CA ARG A 565 -10.03 6.39 -7.45
C ARG A 565 -11.43 6.76 -6.96
N LEU A 566 -11.92 6.07 -5.93
CA LEU A 566 -13.28 6.28 -5.47
C LEU A 566 -13.44 7.69 -4.91
N PRO A 567 -14.60 8.34 -5.14
CA PRO A 567 -14.99 9.51 -4.39
C PRO A 567 -14.84 9.26 -2.89
N SER A 568 -14.34 10.23 -2.14
CA SER A 568 -13.98 10.09 -0.72
C SER A 568 -12.61 9.47 -0.43
N TYR A 569 -11.93 8.94 -1.43
CA TYR A 569 -10.57 8.40 -1.28
C TYR A 569 -9.55 9.27 -1.95
N TYR A 570 -9.78 9.69 -3.19
CA TYR A 570 -8.73 10.32 -4.00
C TYR A 570 -8.26 11.67 -3.38
N GLU A 571 -9.13 12.49 -2.78
CA GLU A 571 -8.83 13.83 -2.26
C GLU A 571 -8.03 13.86 -0.95
N ARG A 572 -7.92 12.71 -0.27
CA ARG A 572 -7.08 12.52 0.93
C ARG A 572 -5.79 11.75 0.64
N ILE A 573 -5.57 11.38 -0.62
CA ILE A 573 -4.38 10.64 -1.06
C ILE A 573 -3.47 11.60 -1.83
N VAL A 574 -2.35 11.98 -1.21
CA VAL A 574 -1.30 12.71 -1.90
C VAL A 574 -0.50 11.76 -2.77
N ARG A 575 -0.22 12.19 -4.00
CA ARG A 575 0.60 11.45 -4.96
C ARG A 575 1.97 12.05 -5.03
N VAL A 576 2.98 11.19 -4.85
CA VAL A 576 4.39 11.55 -5.00
C VAL A 576 4.92 10.84 -6.22
N ARG A 577 5.22 11.62 -7.26
CA ARG A 577 5.75 11.15 -8.53
C ARG A 577 7.27 11.03 -8.45
N LEU A 578 7.75 9.81 -8.60
CA LEU A 578 9.16 9.44 -8.61
C LEU A 578 9.63 9.20 -10.04
N LYS A 579 10.81 9.71 -10.36
CA LYS A 579 11.50 9.46 -11.62
C LYS A 579 12.05 8.03 -11.68
N PRO A 580 12.40 7.49 -12.87
CA PRO A 580 12.91 6.12 -12.99
C PRO A 580 14.18 5.80 -12.20
N ASP A 581 15.03 6.82 -11.96
CA ASP A 581 16.25 6.76 -11.16
C ASP A 581 15.99 6.93 -9.65
N GLU A 582 14.82 7.45 -9.28
CA GLU A 582 14.34 7.63 -7.91
C GLU A 582 13.54 6.41 -7.43
N GLY A 583 14.06 5.67 -6.46
CA GLY A 583 13.30 4.60 -5.80
C GLY A 583 13.35 3.21 -6.49
N GLY A 584 12.37 2.35 -6.16
CA GLY A 584 12.32 0.96 -6.63
C GLY A 584 13.41 0.06 -6.01
N LEU A 585 14.07 -0.79 -6.80
CA LEU A 585 15.20 -1.62 -6.34
C LEU A 585 16.55 -0.87 -6.33
N ASN A 586 16.56 0.43 -6.65
CA ASN A 586 17.79 1.22 -6.66
C ASN A 586 18.19 1.58 -5.22
N LEU A 587 19.02 0.74 -4.61
CA LEU A 587 19.55 0.94 -3.26
C LEU A 587 20.73 1.92 -3.23
N ARG A 588 21.48 2.06 -4.34
CA ARG A 588 22.68 2.90 -4.44
C ARG A 588 22.33 4.27 -5.03
N MET A 589 21.43 5.00 -4.38
CA MET A 589 21.08 6.36 -4.80
C MET A 589 22.13 7.36 -4.28
N PRO A 590 22.66 8.26 -5.14
CA PRO A 590 23.53 9.35 -4.69
C PRO A 590 22.81 10.31 -3.74
N ARG A 591 23.57 10.97 -2.86
CA ARG A 591 23.04 11.96 -1.88
C ARG A 591 22.04 12.98 -2.44
N HIS A 592 22.29 13.52 -3.64
CA HIS A 592 21.41 14.52 -4.25
C HIS A 592 20.03 13.95 -4.63
N ILE A 593 19.96 12.67 -5.04
CA ILE A 593 18.70 11.97 -5.32
C ILE A 593 17.94 11.73 -4.02
N VAL A 594 18.62 11.27 -2.97
CA VAL A 594 18.01 11.07 -1.64
C VAL A 594 17.42 12.38 -1.11
N ALA A 595 18.15 13.49 -1.26
CA ALA A 595 17.66 14.81 -0.87
C ALA A 595 16.46 15.29 -1.72
N ALA A 596 16.47 15.02 -3.04
CA ALA A 596 15.33 15.34 -3.91
C ALA A 596 14.07 14.57 -3.49
N ILE A 597 14.19 13.26 -3.24
CA ILE A 597 13.09 12.43 -2.71
C ILE A 597 12.62 12.95 -1.36
N GLY A 598 13.55 13.34 -0.48
CA GLY A 598 13.24 13.97 0.81
C GLY A 598 12.42 15.26 0.66
N ARG A 599 12.77 16.12 -0.31
CA ARG A 599 12.01 17.35 -0.62
C ARG A 599 10.58 17.02 -1.05
N LYS A 600 10.40 16.01 -1.92
CA LYS A 600 9.07 15.54 -2.34
C LYS A 600 8.24 15.06 -1.14
N GLY A 601 8.84 14.31 -0.22
CA GLY A 601 8.16 13.89 1.00
C GLY A 601 7.72 15.05 1.89
N ARG A 602 8.57 16.07 2.07
CA ARG A 602 8.19 17.28 2.81
C ARG A 602 7.01 18.00 2.16
N LEU A 603 7.04 18.17 0.84
CA LEU A 603 5.93 18.76 0.09
C LEU A 603 4.65 17.93 0.20
N ALA A 604 4.76 16.59 0.23
CA ALA A 604 3.63 15.70 0.43
C ALA A 604 2.99 15.87 1.81
N GLY A 605 3.80 15.98 2.86
CA GLY A 605 3.31 16.29 4.21
C GLY A 605 2.62 17.66 4.27
N ARG A 606 3.19 18.67 3.63
CA ARG A 606 2.59 20.01 3.53
C ARG A 606 1.26 20.02 2.78
N ALA A 607 1.14 19.28 1.68
CA ALA A 607 -0.09 19.19 0.90
C ALA A 607 -1.29 18.72 1.76
N LEU A 608 -1.03 17.82 2.72
CA LEU A 608 -2.03 17.22 3.60
C LEU A 608 -2.36 18.07 4.84
N LEU A 609 -1.64 19.17 5.07
CA LEU A 609 -2.00 20.11 6.15
C LEU A 609 -3.35 20.79 5.85
N PRO A 610 -4.05 21.30 6.89
CA PRO A 610 -5.28 22.04 6.69
C PRO A 610 -5.07 23.26 5.78
N ARG A 611 -6.05 23.55 4.94
CA ARG A 611 -6.13 24.80 4.18
C ARG A 611 -6.44 25.96 5.15
N GLU A 612 -5.47 26.83 5.42
CA GLU A 612 -5.64 28.04 6.24
C GLU A 612 -5.79 29.30 5.36
N PRO A 613 -6.50 30.36 5.83
CA PRO A 613 -6.62 31.64 5.12
C PRO A 613 -5.26 32.29 4.85
N GLU A 614 -5.17 33.13 3.81
CA GLU A 614 -3.91 33.72 3.33
C GLU A 614 -3.09 34.47 4.40
N ALA A 615 -3.75 34.95 5.46
CA ALA A 615 -3.16 35.69 6.58
C ALA A 615 -2.32 34.84 7.56
N ALA A 616 -2.35 33.50 7.51
CA ALA A 616 -1.69 32.61 8.47
C ALA A 616 -0.21 32.27 8.17
N GLY A 617 0.40 32.86 7.13
CA GLY A 617 1.83 32.70 6.83
C GLY A 617 2.23 31.44 6.04
N ARG A 618 3.52 31.04 6.13
CA ARG A 618 4.29 30.22 5.14
C ARG A 618 3.98 28.71 5.05
N ARG A 619 2.98 28.15 5.75
CA ARG A 619 2.62 26.72 5.67
C ARG A 619 1.16 26.53 5.22
N ARG A 620 0.91 26.80 3.93
CA ARG A 620 -0.40 26.56 3.31
C ARG A 620 -0.53 25.06 2.97
N GLY A 621 -1.51 24.39 3.56
CA GLY A 621 -1.92 23.05 3.16
C GLY A 621 -3.01 23.05 2.09
N GLY A 622 -3.21 21.90 1.44
CA GLY A 622 -4.17 21.71 0.36
C GLY A 622 -5.46 21.01 0.77
N PHE A 623 -5.52 20.44 1.98
CA PHE A 623 -6.62 19.56 2.39
C PHE A 623 -7.73 20.31 3.14
N SER A 624 -8.98 20.05 2.74
CA SER A 624 -10.20 20.53 3.41
C SER A 624 -10.98 19.35 3.98
N PHE A 625 -11.02 19.25 5.32
CA PHE A 625 -11.76 18.17 5.99
C PHE A 625 -13.28 18.32 5.81
N ASP A 626 -13.78 19.55 5.67
CA ASP A 626 -15.21 19.80 5.49
C ASP A 626 -15.70 19.33 4.12
N GLU A 627 -14.92 19.60 3.07
CA GLU A 627 -15.19 19.09 1.73
C GLU A 627 -15.15 17.56 1.71
N HIS A 628 -14.15 16.95 2.36
CA HIS A 628 -14.05 15.50 2.48
C HIS A 628 -15.27 14.89 3.19
N ARG A 629 -15.71 15.47 4.31
CA ARG A 629 -16.92 15.03 5.04
C ARG A 629 -18.16 15.14 4.17
N TRP A 630 -18.29 16.22 3.41
CA TRP A 630 -19.43 16.43 2.53
C TRP A 630 -19.49 15.39 1.41
N VAL A 631 -18.38 15.15 0.71
CA VAL A 631 -18.31 14.13 -0.36
C VAL A 631 -18.70 12.76 0.20
N ARG A 632 -18.20 12.40 1.40
CA ARG A 632 -18.55 11.14 2.06
C ARG A 632 -20.03 11.01 2.38
N LEU A 633 -20.64 12.07 2.89
CA LEU A 633 -22.08 12.08 3.20
C LEU A 633 -22.92 11.89 1.94
N VAL A 634 -22.56 12.57 0.85
CA VAL A 634 -23.27 12.44 -0.44
C VAL A 634 -23.14 11.02 -0.99
N VAL A 635 -21.93 10.45 -0.98
CA VAL A 635 -21.70 9.07 -1.44
C VAL A 635 -22.45 8.06 -0.57
N LEU A 636 -22.41 8.23 0.76
CA LEU A 636 -23.13 7.37 1.69
C LEU A 636 -24.64 7.43 1.47
N LEU A 637 -25.22 8.63 1.33
CA LEU A 637 -26.65 8.80 1.09
C LEU A 637 -27.08 8.16 -0.23
N SER A 638 -26.27 8.33 -1.29
CA SER A 638 -26.52 7.69 -2.58
C SER A 638 -26.48 6.16 -2.48
N GLU A 639 -25.50 5.61 -1.76
CA GLU A 639 -25.39 4.15 -1.57
C GLU A 639 -26.54 3.61 -0.72
N LEU A 640 -26.89 4.30 0.38
CA LEU A 640 -28.02 3.91 1.22
C LEU A 640 -29.34 3.96 0.44
N ASP A 641 -29.57 5.01 -0.36
CA ASP A 641 -30.76 5.11 -1.21
C ASP A 641 -30.84 3.95 -2.21
N GLN A 642 -29.74 3.61 -2.89
CA GLN A 642 -29.70 2.47 -3.82
C GLN A 642 -29.96 1.13 -3.10
N GLN A 643 -29.30 0.87 -1.97
CA GLN A 643 -29.49 -0.38 -1.22
C GLN A 643 -30.92 -0.51 -0.66
N LEU A 644 -31.53 0.60 -0.23
CA LEU A 644 -32.92 0.62 0.23
C LEU A 644 -33.91 0.40 -0.93
N ARG A 645 -33.63 0.93 -2.13
CA ARG A 645 -34.39 0.65 -3.37
C ARG A 645 -34.34 -0.83 -3.71
N ASP A 646 -33.15 -1.41 -3.75
CA ASP A 646 -32.95 -2.82 -4.10
C ASP A 646 -33.61 -3.75 -3.06
N MET A 647 -33.47 -3.41 -1.77
CA MET A 647 -34.15 -4.11 -0.69
C MET A 647 -35.68 -4.04 -0.83
N ARG A 648 -36.24 -2.88 -1.20
CA ARG A 648 -37.69 -2.72 -1.43
C ARG A 648 -38.16 -3.54 -2.63
N ALA A 649 -37.43 -3.50 -3.74
CA ALA A 649 -37.75 -4.29 -4.93
C ALA A 649 -37.75 -5.80 -4.61
N ALA A 650 -36.77 -6.28 -3.84
CA ALA A 650 -36.72 -7.66 -3.40
C ALA A 650 -37.85 -8.01 -2.42
N TYR A 651 -38.24 -7.07 -1.54
CA TYR A 651 -39.34 -7.28 -0.58
C TYR A 651 -40.71 -7.41 -1.26
N ASP A 652 -40.94 -6.66 -2.35
CA ASP A 652 -42.18 -6.71 -3.14
C ASP A 652 -42.21 -7.87 -4.15
N ASP A 653 -41.09 -8.57 -4.34
CA ASP A 653 -41.03 -9.71 -5.26
C ASP A 653 -41.80 -10.92 -4.69
N GLU A 654 -42.89 -11.28 -5.36
CA GLU A 654 -43.76 -12.39 -4.99
C GLU A 654 -43.01 -13.74 -4.94
N GLN A 655 -41.95 -13.93 -5.73
CA GLN A 655 -41.17 -15.18 -5.72
C GLN A 655 -40.25 -15.29 -4.51
N ALA A 656 -39.79 -14.16 -3.97
CA ALA A 656 -38.91 -14.13 -2.81
C ALA A 656 -39.68 -14.30 -1.49
N ASP A 657 -40.95 -13.88 -1.44
CA ASP A 657 -41.85 -13.91 -0.27
C ASP A 657 -41.16 -13.51 1.05
N TYR A 658 -40.39 -12.43 1.02
CA TYR A 658 -39.79 -11.86 2.23
C TYR A 658 -40.83 -11.49 3.30
N PRO A 659 -42.04 -10.98 2.97
CA PRO A 659 -43.09 -10.74 3.97
C PRO A 659 -43.54 -12.01 4.69
N GLY A 660 -43.67 -13.14 3.97
CA GLY A 660 -43.94 -14.45 4.58
C GLY A 660 -42.78 -14.92 5.45
N PHE A 661 -41.55 -14.82 4.95
CA PHE A 661 -40.33 -15.19 5.66
C PHE A 661 -40.14 -14.41 6.98
N LEU A 662 -40.33 -13.09 6.98
CA LEU A 662 -40.19 -12.27 8.19
C LEU A 662 -41.30 -12.56 9.21
N ARG A 663 -42.55 -12.80 8.77
CA ARG A 663 -43.64 -13.22 9.66
C ARG A 663 -43.36 -14.58 10.29
N ALA A 664 -42.83 -15.54 9.53
CA ALA A 664 -42.38 -16.81 10.06
C ALA A 664 -41.26 -16.62 11.08
N ALA A 665 -40.29 -15.72 10.83
CA ALA A 665 -39.23 -15.40 11.78
C ALA A 665 -39.72 -14.79 13.11
N MET A 666 -40.91 -14.17 13.12
CA MET A 666 -41.55 -13.63 14.32
C MET A 666 -42.34 -14.68 15.11
N ALA A 667 -42.76 -15.77 14.47
CA ALA A 667 -43.69 -16.76 15.03
C ALA A 667 -43.07 -18.14 15.28
N ASP A 668 -42.00 -18.50 14.57
CA ASP A 668 -41.46 -19.86 14.49
C ASP A 668 -40.04 -19.97 15.09
N ASP A 669 -39.81 -21.03 15.86
CA ASP A 669 -38.52 -21.38 16.49
C ASP A 669 -37.66 -22.31 15.59
N THR A 670 -38.15 -22.69 14.41
CA THR A 670 -37.50 -23.68 13.52
C THR A 670 -36.49 -23.09 12.52
N LEU A 671 -36.29 -21.77 12.49
CA LEU A 671 -35.27 -21.17 11.62
C LEU A 671 -33.86 -21.67 12.00
N PRO A 672 -33.01 -22.00 11.01
CA PRO A 672 -31.69 -22.54 11.26
C PRO A 672 -30.83 -21.54 12.04
N GLN A 673 -30.31 -21.98 13.18
CA GLN A 673 -29.25 -21.25 13.88
C GLN A 673 -27.97 -21.33 13.06
N CYS A 674 -27.34 -20.19 12.78
CA CYS A 674 -26.11 -20.11 12.01
C CYS A 674 -24.95 -19.53 12.84
N PRO A 675 -24.43 -20.24 13.86
CA PRO A 675 -23.21 -19.81 14.55
C PRO A 675 -22.03 -19.76 13.57
N PRO A 676 -21.14 -18.75 13.63
CA PRO A 676 -21.06 -17.69 14.65
C PRO A 676 -21.90 -16.43 14.34
N TYR A 677 -22.61 -16.38 13.21
CA TYR A 677 -23.26 -15.17 12.70
C TYR A 677 -24.54 -14.79 13.44
N TYR A 678 -25.29 -15.78 13.91
CA TYR A 678 -26.51 -15.54 14.67
C TYR A 678 -26.73 -16.64 15.71
N HIS A 679 -26.73 -16.25 16.98
CA HIS A 679 -27.01 -17.12 18.14
C HIS A 679 -28.16 -16.54 18.98
N GLY A 680 -29.01 -15.71 18.36
CA GLY A 680 -29.99 -14.91 19.08
C GLY A 680 -31.27 -15.66 19.44
N SER A 681 -31.85 -15.26 20.57
CA SER A 681 -33.15 -15.71 21.08
C SER A 681 -34.29 -15.38 20.11
N ALA A 682 -35.45 -16.03 20.27
CA ALA A 682 -36.65 -15.71 19.50
C ALA A 682 -37.04 -14.23 19.55
N ALA A 683 -36.82 -13.57 20.70
CA ALA A 683 -37.05 -12.14 20.88
C ALA A 683 -36.12 -11.27 20.02
N GLU A 684 -34.84 -11.64 19.90
CA GLU A 684 -33.88 -10.93 19.05
C GLU A 684 -34.19 -11.11 17.56
N ARG A 685 -34.71 -12.29 17.15
CA ARG A 685 -35.18 -12.53 15.78
C ARG A 685 -36.38 -11.66 15.44
N ALA A 686 -37.37 -11.63 16.32
CA ALA A 686 -38.56 -10.80 16.15
C ALA A 686 -38.21 -9.30 16.12
N LEU A 687 -37.26 -8.86 16.93
CA LEU A 687 -36.76 -7.48 16.90
C LEU A 687 -36.07 -7.15 15.57
N PHE A 688 -35.25 -8.07 15.03
CA PHE A 688 -34.59 -7.88 13.74
C PHE A 688 -35.59 -7.81 12.58
N ALA A 689 -36.58 -8.70 12.55
CA ALA A 689 -37.66 -8.69 11.56
C ALA A 689 -38.43 -7.36 11.58
N ARG A 690 -38.83 -6.89 12.78
CA ARG A 690 -39.51 -5.59 12.95
C ARG A 690 -38.66 -4.40 12.48
N ARG A 691 -37.34 -4.44 12.68
CA ARG A 691 -36.43 -3.39 12.21
C ARG A 691 -36.37 -3.33 10.69
N ILE A 692 -36.36 -4.49 10.02
CA ILE A 692 -36.40 -4.56 8.54
C ILE A 692 -37.72 -4.00 8.03
N GLU A 693 -38.86 -4.42 8.58
CA GLU A 693 -40.18 -3.90 8.20
C GLU A 693 -40.28 -2.38 8.42
N ALA A 694 -39.76 -1.87 9.55
CA ALA A 694 -39.73 -0.44 9.84
C ALA A 694 -38.84 0.33 8.84
N LEU A 695 -37.71 -0.23 8.43
CA LEU A 695 -36.81 0.37 7.45
C LEU A 695 -37.48 0.46 6.07
N ILE A 696 -38.16 -0.61 5.64
CA ILE A 696 -38.93 -0.62 4.38
C ILE A 696 -40.07 0.37 4.44
N ALA A 697 -40.83 0.41 5.53
CA ALA A 697 -41.92 1.37 5.72
C ALA A 697 -41.43 2.82 5.69
N LEU A 698 -40.28 3.10 6.32
CA LEU A 698 -39.63 4.40 6.29
C LEU A 698 -39.23 4.77 4.87
N TYR A 699 -38.56 3.87 4.16
CA TYR A 699 -38.13 4.10 2.79
C TYR A 699 -39.32 4.33 1.85
N THR A 700 -40.41 3.58 2.00
CA THR A 700 -41.67 3.77 1.23
C THR A 700 -42.23 5.19 1.42
N ARG A 701 -42.19 5.69 2.65
CA ARG A 701 -42.62 7.06 2.95
C ARG A 701 -41.71 8.11 2.34
N TRP A 702 -40.42 7.80 2.20
CA TRP A 702 -39.42 8.68 1.58
C TRP A 702 -39.55 8.66 0.05
N SER A 703 -39.63 7.48 -0.58
CA SER A 703 -39.64 7.31 -2.04
C SER A 703 -40.90 7.82 -2.73
N ASP A 704 -42.04 7.86 -2.02
CA ASP A 704 -43.32 8.34 -2.55
C ASP A 704 -43.44 9.88 -2.64
N LEU A 705 -42.40 10.61 -2.23
CA LEU A 705 -42.42 12.07 -2.18
C LEU A 705 -41.97 12.66 -3.52
N ASP A 706 -42.83 13.44 -4.18
CA ASP A 706 -42.44 14.20 -5.37
C ASP A 706 -41.39 15.30 -5.00
N GLU A 707 -40.68 15.82 -6.01
CA GLU A 707 -39.60 16.81 -5.81
C GLU A 707 -40.11 18.12 -5.16
N GLN A 708 -41.37 18.50 -5.42
CA GLN A 708 -42.03 19.67 -4.79
C GLN A 708 -42.40 19.42 -3.32
N THR A 709 -42.81 18.20 -2.99
CA THR A 709 -43.24 17.75 -1.66
C THR A 709 -42.03 17.51 -0.79
N THR A 710 -40.92 17.04 -1.36
CA THR A 710 -39.60 16.96 -0.69
C THR A 710 -39.08 18.36 -0.33
N ALA A 711 -39.26 19.36 -1.21
CA ALA A 711 -38.89 20.75 -0.90
C ALA A 711 -39.77 21.37 0.21
N ARG A 712 -41.09 21.09 0.20
CA ARG A 712 -42.02 21.54 1.27
C ARG A 712 -41.77 20.83 2.60
N LEU A 713 -41.52 19.52 2.56
CA LEU A 713 -41.15 18.73 3.74
C LEU A 713 -39.80 19.14 4.31
N ASN A 714 -38.81 19.51 3.48
CA ASN A 714 -37.56 20.08 3.98
C ASN A 714 -37.77 21.42 4.70
N ASP A 715 -38.63 22.31 4.19
CA ASP A 715 -38.99 23.56 4.88
C ASP A 715 -39.75 23.29 6.20
N MET A 716 -40.57 22.24 6.25
CA MET A 716 -41.23 21.78 7.47
C MET A 716 -40.25 21.11 8.46
N LEU A 717 -39.40 20.19 8.01
CA LEU A 717 -38.40 19.45 8.79
C LEU A 717 -37.36 20.39 9.42
N LEU A 718 -36.96 21.46 8.72
CA LEU A 718 -36.08 22.50 9.24
C LEU A 718 -36.74 23.30 10.39
N ARG A 719 -38.07 23.45 10.39
CA ARG A 719 -38.83 24.03 11.51
C ARG A 719 -39.10 23.03 12.64
N LEU A 720 -38.91 21.74 12.39
CA LEU A 720 -39.33 20.60 13.23
C LEU A 720 -38.23 19.99 14.11
N ASN A 721 -36.95 20.28 13.85
CA ASN A 721 -35.83 19.53 14.43
C ASN A 721 -35.63 19.65 15.95
N ARG A 722 -36.46 20.40 16.68
CA ARG A 722 -36.29 20.56 18.13
C ARG A 722 -37.38 19.86 18.94
N SER A 723 -38.66 20.18 18.74
CA SER A 723 -39.72 19.66 19.60
C SER A 723 -40.00 18.18 19.40
N ALA A 724 -39.96 17.69 18.15
CA ALA A 724 -40.22 16.26 17.87
C ALA A 724 -39.06 15.37 18.33
N LEU A 725 -37.81 15.85 18.26
CA LEU A 725 -36.67 15.15 18.86
C LEU A 725 -36.75 15.15 20.39
N GLU A 726 -37.22 16.24 21.01
CA GLU A 726 -37.46 16.32 22.46
C GLU A 726 -38.61 15.42 22.93
N ASP A 727 -39.68 15.25 22.15
CA ASP A 727 -40.78 14.32 22.45
C ASP A 727 -40.35 12.86 22.27
N LEU A 728 -39.57 12.56 21.22
CA LEU A 728 -39.06 11.21 20.95
C LEU A 728 -37.97 10.82 21.95
N ALA A 729 -37.11 11.76 22.37
CA ALA A 729 -36.18 11.56 23.48
C ALA A 729 -36.91 11.33 24.81
N ARG A 730 -37.97 12.10 25.10
CA ARG A 730 -38.81 11.88 26.28
C ARG A 730 -39.48 10.52 26.29
N LEU A 731 -39.92 10.00 25.14
CA LEU A 731 -40.50 8.66 25.04
C LEU A 731 -39.47 7.53 25.18
N ILE A 732 -38.20 7.78 24.83
CA ILE A 732 -37.11 6.83 25.09
C ILE A 732 -36.83 6.72 26.59
N ASP A 733 -36.86 7.84 27.33
CA ASP A 733 -36.63 7.87 28.77
C ASP A 733 -37.88 7.48 29.59
N GLN A 734 -39.08 7.85 29.12
CA GLN A 734 -40.38 7.60 29.75
C GLN A 734 -41.39 7.11 28.71
N PRO A 735 -41.51 5.78 28.51
CA PRO A 735 -42.35 5.19 27.47
C PRO A 735 -43.86 5.52 27.59
N ASP A 736 -44.31 5.91 28.79
CA ASP A 736 -45.71 6.16 29.11
C ASP A 736 -46.11 7.66 29.06
N ASP A 737 -45.20 8.56 28.67
CA ASP A 737 -45.49 9.99 28.56
C ASP A 737 -46.55 10.27 27.48
N GLN A 738 -47.80 10.43 27.94
CA GLN A 738 -48.96 10.66 27.07
C GLN A 738 -48.86 11.96 26.28
N ALA A 739 -48.22 13.01 26.82
CA ALA A 739 -48.10 14.28 26.13
C ALA A 739 -47.11 14.18 24.96
N ALA A 740 -45.99 13.48 25.16
CA ALA A 740 -45.05 13.18 24.09
C ALA A 740 -45.65 12.24 23.03
N LEU A 741 -46.42 11.22 23.46
CA LEU A 741 -47.15 10.31 22.56
C LEU A 741 -48.23 11.03 21.73
N GLU A 742 -48.95 11.98 22.33
CA GLU A 742 -49.94 12.80 21.64
C GLU A 742 -49.28 13.80 20.68
N GLY A 743 -48.18 14.44 21.07
CA GLY A 743 -47.38 15.29 20.18
C GLY A 743 -46.88 14.54 18.95
N LEU A 744 -46.38 13.32 19.15
CA LEU A 744 -45.87 12.47 18.09
C LEU A 744 -47.01 11.90 17.20
N ARG A 745 -48.15 11.55 17.79
CA ARG A 745 -49.37 11.16 17.03
C ARG A 745 -49.95 12.30 16.22
N HIS A 746 -50.00 13.51 16.79
CA HIS A 746 -50.48 14.69 16.09
C HIS A 746 -49.58 15.00 14.89
N TRP A 747 -48.27 14.88 15.08
CA TRP A 747 -47.30 15.03 13.99
C TRP A 747 -47.46 13.96 12.89
N ILE A 748 -47.56 12.68 13.26
CA ILE A 748 -47.82 11.59 12.30
C ILE A 748 -49.15 11.82 11.56
N GLY A 749 -50.17 12.28 12.27
CA GLY A 749 -51.49 12.59 11.71
C GLY A 749 -51.45 13.77 10.72
N ALA A 750 -50.69 14.83 11.04
CA ALA A 750 -50.48 15.97 10.16
C ALA A 750 -49.73 15.57 8.88
N MET A 751 -48.65 14.79 9.02
CA MET A 751 -47.90 14.19 7.90
C MET A 751 -48.80 13.33 7.01
N HIS A 752 -49.65 12.49 7.61
CA HIS A 752 -50.56 11.62 6.87
C HIS A 752 -51.66 12.43 6.14
N ALA A 753 -52.25 13.43 6.80
CA ALA A 753 -53.25 14.31 6.21
C ALA A 753 -52.70 15.11 5.02
N GLU A 754 -51.43 15.53 5.09
CA GLU A 754 -50.78 16.22 3.98
C GLU A 754 -50.46 15.27 2.82
N LYS A 755 -49.94 14.06 3.09
CA LYS A 755 -49.75 13.01 2.06
C LYS A 755 -51.05 12.72 1.32
N VAL A 756 -52.17 12.62 2.05
CA VAL A 756 -53.51 12.40 1.46
C VAL A 756 -53.96 13.60 0.61
N ARG A 757 -53.65 14.84 1.01
CA ARG A 757 -53.95 16.03 0.19
C ARG A 757 -53.10 16.08 -1.08
N ALA A 758 -51.82 15.75 -1.01
CA ALA A 758 -50.92 15.71 -2.15
C ALA A 758 -51.36 14.63 -3.15
N ALA A 759 -51.70 13.43 -2.66
CA ALA A 759 -52.25 12.34 -3.47
C ALA A 759 -53.57 12.73 -4.17
N LYS A 760 -54.49 13.40 -3.46
CA LYS A 760 -55.74 13.93 -4.06
C LYS A 760 -55.50 15.06 -5.07
N GLY A 761 -54.43 15.83 -4.93
CA GLY A 761 -54.00 16.82 -5.92
C GLY A 761 -53.55 16.16 -7.21
N ALA A 762 -52.72 15.11 -7.11
CA ALA A 762 -52.24 14.33 -8.25
C ALA A 762 -53.36 13.55 -8.97
N GLU A 763 -54.37 13.05 -8.24
CA GLU A 763 -55.58 12.45 -8.83
C GLU A 763 -56.43 13.48 -9.60
N ARG A 764 -56.57 14.71 -9.09
CA ARG A 764 -57.31 15.78 -9.77
C ARG A 764 -56.65 16.21 -11.09
N GLU A 765 -55.32 16.21 -11.15
CA GLU A 765 -54.59 16.50 -12.38
C GLU A 765 -54.69 15.38 -13.42
N ARG A 766 -54.77 14.10 -13.00
CA ARG A 766 -55.01 12.96 -13.93
C ARG A 766 -56.45 12.92 -14.44
N GLY A 767 -57.44 13.15 -13.59
CA GLY A 767 -58.86 13.17 -13.99
C GLY A 767 -59.18 14.26 -15.02
N ALA A 768 -58.53 15.42 -14.94
CA ALA A 768 -58.70 16.48 -15.93
C ALA A 768 -58.09 16.15 -17.31
N VAL A 769 -57.11 15.25 -17.36
CA VAL A 769 -56.48 14.79 -18.61
C VAL A 769 -57.28 13.65 -19.24
N GLU A 770 -57.87 12.74 -18.46
CA GLU A 770 -58.73 11.65 -18.97
C GLU A 770 -60.09 12.16 -19.48
N ASP A 771 -60.73 13.13 -18.80
CA ASP A 771 -61.98 13.77 -19.29
C ASP A 771 -61.77 14.57 -20.59
N MET A 772 -60.53 14.95 -20.91
CA MET A 772 -60.19 15.65 -22.16
C MET A 772 -59.87 14.68 -23.32
N ILE A 773 -59.67 13.38 -23.04
CA ILE A 773 -59.33 12.35 -24.03
C ILE A 773 -60.58 11.61 -24.54
N ASP A 774 -61.66 11.51 -23.77
CA ASP A 774 -62.89 10.78 -24.15
C ASP A 774 -63.86 11.55 -25.09
N LEU A 775 -63.54 12.78 -25.50
CA LEU A 775 -64.39 13.59 -26.38
C LEU A 775 -63.92 13.69 -27.85
N ARG A 776 -62.88 12.95 -28.25
CA ARG A 776 -62.45 12.91 -29.65
C ARG A 776 -62.02 11.51 -30.12
N VAL A 777 -62.95 10.92 -30.88
CA VAL A 777 -62.73 10.00 -32.01
C VAL A 777 -62.71 8.50 -31.69
N THR A 778 -63.87 7.88 -31.87
CA THR A 778 -64.07 6.66 -32.67
C THR A 778 -65.36 6.84 -33.51
N PRO A 779 -65.63 6.13 -34.62
CA PRO A 779 -64.87 5.08 -35.33
C PRO A 779 -64.84 5.25 -36.89
N THR A 780 -64.44 4.18 -37.61
CA THR A 780 -64.46 3.88 -39.08
C THR A 780 -63.23 4.35 -39.87
N ILE A 781 -62.47 3.50 -40.61
CA ILE A 781 -62.68 2.16 -41.22
C ILE A 781 -61.45 1.28 -40.95
#